data_AF-A0A2D9FRS1-F1
#
_entry.id   AF-A0A2D9FRS1-F1
#
_cell.length_a   1.000
_cell.length_b   1.000
_cell.length_c   1.000
_cell.angle_alpha   90.00
_cell.angle_beta   90.00
_cell.angle_gamma   90.00
#
_symmetry.space_group_name_H-M   'P 1'
#
loop_
_entity.id
_entity.type
_entity.pdbx_description
1 polymer ?
#
loop_
_entity_poly.entity_id
_entity_poly.type
_entity_poly.pdbx_seq_one_letter_code
_entity_poly.pdbx_strand_id
1 'polypeptide(L)'
;MIPLFTIAFLLPLLLSLLLTPLVIKFAYKIGATDSPAERKVHTSVMPRIGGMAVILSVAGAILTLYMLYSEYLPNLFDGSYTTLIVILCFAILFVLGFRDDLKPLSPEVKFGVQFVLAAVIYFAGFKISNITNPLDTGVLEIGIFDLPITILWIVGITNAFNLIDGLDGLAAGVAVIACISIFIITSLSGQIWAAIFSLIIAGALVGFLRYNFNPAKIFLGDSGSLFIGFALALLSIQSTAKISTGFAVLLPILVLALPITDTLVSMTRRLIGSFLNRDPEMPSRSILRRLHGMFTPDKLHIHHRLLSLGLSHRSTVLVLYMVSMFFAFSAFLFTQIDTVQRSVTIAFVLGVILILFIKKLRYYEIAIFNNGLMMPFYEKWILKQSQWVSFADILFIAISYSLSYTMVYLVNPVTDELQMSFGLTLLFVLPLQLITLWATGLYRLKMDQLGIANVLHIIASIGSAVGLTGILFLLMEFLTLIETVQFLIFDFYFLLTLLFGYRIAYQALSFWFNRDKRTGKNILIYGAGEYGSLILQNILNSNKNDLKVIGFLDDDPAMEGKLISGYPILGGHWILSKTHRSHKIDSIYLCDEDIRSENLKRLRNIACEKKIALKKLNITLNEIENTDLEGVSIQIESKDAVSSL
;
A
#
# COMPACT_ATOMS: atom_id res chain seq x y z
N MET A 1 17.73 40.18 2.60
CA MET A 1 16.91 38.95 2.57
C MET A 1 16.14 38.69 3.87
N ILE A 2 16.78 38.66 5.05
CA ILE A 2 16.07 38.40 6.33
C ILE A 2 14.85 39.33 6.54
N PRO A 3 14.94 40.66 6.35
CA PRO A 3 13.79 41.54 6.52
C PRO A 3 12.62 41.21 5.57
N LEU A 4 12.93 40.81 4.32
CA LEU A 4 11.93 40.44 3.32
C LEU A 4 11.17 39.16 3.73
N PHE A 5 11.87 38.14 4.22
CA PHE A 5 11.22 36.91 4.71
C PHE A 5 10.36 37.20 5.95
N THR A 6 10.84 38.03 6.87
CA THR A 6 10.07 38.44 8.05
C THR A 6 8.77 39.14 7.66
N ILE A 7 8.82 40.08 6.71
CA ILE A 7 7.64 40.80 6.22
C ILE A 7 6.71 39.86 5.45
N ALA A 8 7.27 38.98 4.60
CA ALA A 8 6.52 37.98 3.86
C ALA A 8 5.69 37.05 4.76
N PHE A 9 6.14 36.79 5.98
CA PHE A 9 5.38 36.03 6.97
C PHE A 9 4.44 36.90 7.81
N LEU A 10 4.93 38.01 8.38
CA LEU A 10 4.17 38.81 9.36
C LEU A 10 3.03 39.61 8.73
N LEU A 11 3.21 40.15 7.53
CA LEU A 11 2.17 40.95 6.87
C LEU A 11 0.89 40.14 6.60
N PRO A 12 0.92 38.99 5.91
CA PRO A 12 -0.29 38.19 5.68
C PRO A 12 -0.86 37.60 6.98
N LEU A 13 -0.02 37.35 8.00
CA LEU A 13 -0.47 36.96 9.33
C LEU A 13 -1.36 38.05 9.95
N LEU A 14 -0.88 39.29 9.96
CA LEU A 14 -1.63 40.43 10.50
C LEU A 14 -2.90 40.70 9.69
N LEU A 15 -2.82 40.68 8.35
CA LEU A 15 -3.98 40.81 7.48
C LEU A 15 -5.03 39.73 7.78
N SER A 16 -4.62 38.48 7.93
CA SER A 16 -5.54 37.37 8.21
C SER A 16 -6.16 37.48 9.61
N LEU A 17 -5.39 37.91 10.62
CA LEU A 17 -5.93 38.19 11.96
C LEU A 17 -7.02 39.26 11.96
N LEU A 18 -6.88 40.28 11.11
CA LEU A 18 -7.81 41.42 10.98
C LEU A 18 -9.00 41.11 10.07
N LEU A 19 -8.79 40.41 8.95
CA LEU A 19 -9.82 40.10 7.96
C LEU A 19 -10.75 38.98 8.41
N THR A 20 -10.24 37.96 9.12
CA THR A 20 -11.06 36.82 9.56
C THR A 20 -12.31 37.21 10.35
N PRO A 21 -12.28 38.11 11.37
CA PRO A 21 -13.51 38.53 12.06
C PRO A 21 -14.49 39.31 11.17
N LEU A 22 -14.00 40.02 10.15
CA LEU A 22 -14.86 40.70 9.17
C LEU A 22 -15.55 39.66 8.26
N VAL A 23 -14.80 38.65 7.80
CA VAL A 23 -15.33 37.54 7.01
C VAL A 23 -16.35 36.72 7.80
N ILE A 24 -16.14 36.50 9.10
CA ILE A 24 -17.14 35.88 9.99
C ILE A 24 -18.46 36.65 9.96
N LYS A 25 -18.43 37.97 10.14
CA LYS A 25 -19.65 38.82 10.08
C LYS A 25 -20.30 38.77 8.70
N PHE A 26 -19.49 38.80 7.65
CA PHE A 26 -19.98 38.73 6.28
C PHE A 26 -20.65 37.39 5.96
N ALA A 27 -20.08 36.28 6.43
CA ALA A 27 -20.63 34.93 6.26
C ALA A 27 -22.05 34.82 6.82
N TYR A 28 -22.29 35.34 8.03
CA TYR A 28 -23.62 35.38 8.62
C TYR A 28 -24.60 36.23 7.79
N LYS A 29 -24.14 37.37 7.24
CA LYS A 29 -24.98 38.26 6.44
C LYS A 29 -25.45 37.62 5.14
N ILE A 30 -24.62 36.82 4.49
CA ILE A 30 -24.95 36.17 3.21
C ILE A 30 -25.47 34.74 3.36
N GLY A 31 -25.57 34.22 4.59
CA GLY A 31 -26.01 32.86 4.87
C GLY A 31 -24.96 31.79 4.53
N ALA A 32 -23.68 32.14 4.39
CA ALA A 32 -22.57 31.21 4.14
C ALA A 32 -22.17 30.47 5.44
N THR A 33 -23.12 29.77 6.02
CA THR A 33 -23.01 29.13 7.34
C THR A 33 -23.45 27.69 7.28
N ASP A 34 -22.86 26.88 8.14
CA ASP A 34 -23.17 25.48 8.28
C ASP A 34 -24.04 25.20 9.50
N SER A 35 -25.18 24.56 9.27
CA SER A 35 -26.03 24.10 10.36
C SER A 35 -25.54 22.74 10.89
N PRO A 36 -25.61 22.53 12.22
CA PRO A 36 -25.30 21.24 12.83
C PRO A 36 -26.25 20.16 12.29
N ALA A 37 -25.72 18.96 12.08
CA ALA A 37 -26.48 17.80 11.61
C ALA A 37 -25.96 16.56 12.33
N GLU A 38 -26.77 15.50 12.44
CA GLU A 38 -26.39 14.23 13.10
C GLU A 38 -25.07 13.65 12.59
N ARG A 39 -24.65 14.03 11.37
CA ARG A 39 -23.41 13.55 10.76
C ARG A 39 -22.16 14.37 11.07
N LYS A 40 -22.27 15.57 11.66
CA LYS A 40 -21.18 16.53 11.83
C LYS A 40 -20.75 16.65 13.29
N VAL A 41 -19.49 17.00 13.52
CA VAL A 41 -18.87 17.05 14.87
C VAL A 41 -19.20 18.35 15.62
N HIS A 42 -19.56 19.43 14.91
CA HIS A 42 -19.88 20.72 15.54
C HIS A 42 -21.34 20.81 15.99
N THR A 43 -21.56 21.55 17.06
CA THR A 43 -22.87 21.71 17.72
C THR A 43 -23.52 23.08 17.48
N SER A 44 -22.78 24.05 16.95
CA SER A 44 -23.26 25.41 16.63
C SER A 44 -23.33 25.65 15.12
N VAL A 45 -24.04 26.72 14.72
CA VAL A 45 -24.00 27.23 13.34
C VAL A 45 -22.62 27.86 13.09
N MET A 46 -21.95 27.44 12.02
CA MET A 46 -20.53 27.76 11.79
C MET A 46 -20.30 28.44 10.43
N PRO A 47 -19.67 29.64 10.37
CA PRO A 47 -19.25 30.25 9.11
C PRO A 47 -18.35 29.32 8.28
N ARG A 48 -18.57 29.24 6.96
CA ARG A 48 -17.84 28.31 6.06
C ARG A 48 -16.89 28.94 5.05
N ILE A 49 -16.83 30.27 4.93
CA ILE A 49 -16.01 30.97 3.92
C ILE A 49 -14.65 31.44 4.45
N GLY A 50 -14.00 30.66 5.32
CA GLY A 50 -12.71 31.01 5.91
C GLY A 50 -11.59 31.20 4.88
N GLY A 51 -11.64 30.44 3.78
CA GLY A 51 -10.74 30.58 2.64
C GLY A 51 -10.69 31.99 2.07
N MET A 52 -11.81 32.73 2.09
CA MET A 52 -11.84 34.13 1.67
C MET A 52 -10.90 35.00 2.49
N ALA A 53 -10.83 34.80 3.81
CA ALA A 53 -9.92 35.56 4.68
C ALA A 53 -8.45 35.26 4.34
N VAL A 54 -8.13 33.98 4.13
CA VAL A 54 -6.77 33.53 3.78
C VAL A 54 -6.34 34.11 2.42
N ILE A 55 -7.17 33.95 1.39
CA ILE A 55 -6.86 34.35 0.01
C ILE A 55 -6.72 35.88 -0.10
N LEU A 56 -7.62 36.64 0.54
CA LEU A 56 -7.51 38.11 0.56
C LEU A 56 -6.24 38.58 1.28
N SER A 57 -5.82 37.87 2.33
CA SER A 57 -4.57 38.16 3.05
C SER A 57 -3.35 37.86 2.20
N VAL A 58 -3.34 36.74 1.47
CA VAL A 58 -2.28 36.37 0.53
C VAL A 58 -2.20 37.38 -0.62
N ALA A 59 -3.33 37.72 -1.24
CA ALA A 59 -3.40 38.68 -2.34
C ALA A 59 -2.95 40.08 -1.89
N GLY A 60 -3.42 40.54 -0.73
CA GLY A 60 -3.02 41.82 -0.14
C GLY A 60 -1.54 41.87 0.20
N ALA A 61 -0.97 40.79 0.75
CA ALA A 61 0.46 40.69 1.04
C ALA A 61 1.31 40.71 -0.23
N ILE A 62 0.92 39.96 -1.27
CA ILE A 62 1.59 39.96 -2.58
C ILE A 62 1.57 41.36 -3.19
N LEU A 63 0.42 42.02 -3.21
CA LEU A 63 0.28 43.36 -3.76
C LEU A 63 1.15 44.37 -3.01
N THR A 64 1.14 44.32 -1.67
CA THR A 64 1.92 45.23 -0.82
C THR A 64 3.42 44.98 -0.97
N LEU A 65 3.86 43.72 -0.97
CA LEU A 65 5.26 43.36 -1.17
C LEU A 65 5.74 43.80 -2.56
N TYR A 66 4.91 43.63 -3.59
CA TYR A 66 5.22 44.12 -4.93
C TYR A 66 5.37 45.65 -4.95
N MET A 67 4.47 46.39 -4.33
CA MET A 67 4.55 47.85 -4.27
C MET A 67 5.76 48.38 -3.49
N LEU A 68 6.17 47.70 -2.42
CA LEU A 68 7.23 48.17 -1.51
C LEU A 68 8.62 47.61 -1.81
N TYR A 69 8.68 46.42 -2.44
CA TYR A 69 9.93 45.66 -2.64
C TYR A 69 10.07 45.14 -4.08
N SER A 70 9.47 45.81 -5.07
CA SER A 70 9.55 45.43 -6.50
C SER A 70 10.98 45.18 -6.98
N GLU A 71 11.96 45.95 -6.49
CA GLU A 71 13.38 45.81 -6.80
C GLU A 71 13.99 44.47 -6.33
N TYR A 72 13.53 43.94 -5.20
CA TYR A 72 13.93 42.62 -4.68
C TYR A 72 13.04 41.48 -5.19
N LEU A 73 12.01 41.86 -5.95
CA LEU A 73 11.05 40.99 -6.57
C LEU A 73 11.07 41.15 -8.12
N PRO A 74 12.23 41.11 -8.80
CA PRO A 74 12.34 41.52 -10.21
C PRO A 74 11.57 40.62 -11.20
N ASN A 75 10.98 39.51 -10.77
CA ASN A 75 10.25 38.56 -11.62
C ASN A 75 8.84 38.21 -11.10
N LEU A 76 8.34 38.83 -10.00
CA LEU A 76 7.01 38.48 -9.48
C LEU A 76 5.92 38.85 -10.48
N PHE A 77 6.11 40.01 -11.13
CA PHE A 77 5.27 40.55 -12.20
C PHE A 77 6.15 41.09 -13.33
N ASP A 78 7.10 40.27 -13.81
CA ASP A 78 7.80 40.52 -15.08
C ASP A 78 6.81 40.70 -16.27
N GLY A 79 5.52 40.40 -16.07
CA GLY A 79 4.54 40.38 -17.15
C GLY A 79 4.65 39.11 -17.98
N SER A 80 5.52 38.17 -17.58
CA SER A 80 5.51 36.80 -18.09
C SER A 80 4.11 36.22 -17.97
N TYR A 81 3.61 35.69 -19.09
CA TYR A 81 2.31 35.07 -19.21
C TYR A 81 2.06 34.02 -18.10
N THR A 82 3.12 33.37 -17.59
CA THR A 82 3.04 32.38 -16.51
C THR A 82 2.46 32.95 -15.20
N THR A 83 2.88 34.13 -14.75
CA THR A 83 2.36 34.72 -13.51
C THR A 83 0.88 35.04 -13.63
N LEU A 84 0.48 35.65 -14.75
CA LEU A 84 -0.93 35.97 -15.01
C LEU A 84 -1.80 34.72 -15.07
N ILE A 85 -1.30 33.64 -15.69
CA ILE A 85 -1.98 32.34 -15.72
C ILE A 85 -2.17 31.79 -14.31
N VAL A 86 -1.12 31.80 -13.46
CA VAL A 86 -1.22 31.31 -12.08
C VAL A 86 -2.24 32.10 -11.26
N ILE A 87 -2.23 33.44 -11.36
CA ILE A 87 -3.20 34.31 -10.68
C ILE A 87 -4.63 34.00 -11.15
N LEU A 88 -4.83 33.87 -12.47
CA LEU A 88 -6.14 33.56 -13.04
C LEU A 88 -6.63 32.18 -12.57
N CYS A 89 -5.76 31.17 -12.53
CA CYS A 89 -6.08 29.85 -12.00
C CYS A 89 -6.52 29.93 -10.53
N PHE A 90 -5.78 30.64 -9.68
CA PHE A 90 -6.18 30.83 -8.28
C PHE A 90 -7.50 31.59 -8.14
N ALA A 91 -7.76 32.59 -8.98
CA ALA A 91 -9.01 33.33 -8.97
C ALA A 91 -10.20 32.44 -9.37
N ILE A 92 -10.08 31.64 -10.44
CA ILE A 92 -11.12 30.68 -10.86
C ILE A 92 -11.38 29.65 -9.77
N LEU A 93 -10.32 29.14 -9.15
CA LEU A 93 -10.39 28.10 -8.12
C LEU A 93 -11.00 28.65 -6.81
N PHE A 94 -10.72 29.92 -6.47
CA PHE A 94 -11.42 30.63 -5.39
C PHE A 94 -12.92 30.77 -5.68
N VAL A 95 -13.29 31.20 -6.89
CA VAL A 95 -14.71 31.34 -7.27
C VAL A 95 -15.43 29.99 -7.22
N LEU A 96 -14.79 28.92 -7.69
CA LEU A 96 -15.31 27.56 -7.62
C LEU A 96 -15.60 27.16 -6.17
N GLY A 97 -14.61 27.27 -5.27
CA GLY A 97 -14.77 26.87 -3.88
C GLY A 97 -15.72 27.80 -3.10
N PHE A 98 -15.72 29.10 -3.37
CA PHE A 98 -16.65 30.04 -2.75
C PHE A 98 -18.10 29.76 -3.18
N ARG A 99 -18.30 29.38 -4.45
CA ARG A 99 -19.60 28.95 -4.95
C ARG A 99 -20.08 27.67 -4.27
N ASP A 100 -19.17 26.72 -4.05
CA ASP A 100 -19.43 25.45 -3.34
C ASP A 100 -19.81 25.69 -1.86
N ASP A 101 -19.07 26.58 -1.18
CA ASP A 101 -19.33 26.98 0.20
C ASP A 101 -20.73 27.60 0.39
N LEU A 102 -21.24 28.30 -0.62
CA LEU A 102 -22.60 28.85 -0.63
C LEU A 102 -23.66 27.81 -1.01
N LYS A 103 -23.38 27.04 -2.06
CA LYS A 103 -24.28 26.01 -2.58
C LYS A 103 -23.42 24.86 -3.13
N PRO A 104 -23.46 23.67 -2.51
CA PRO A 104 -22.64 22.54 -2.91
C PRO A 104 -22.77 22.25 -4.40
N LEU A 105 -21.63 22.15 -5.08
CA LEU A 105 -21.50 21.76 -6.47
C LEU A 105 -21.36 20.24 -6.57
N SER A 106 -21.67 19.70 -7.75
CA SER A 106 -21.45 18.29 -7.99
C SER A 106 -19.94 18.00 -8.10
N PRO A 107 -19.46 16.82 -7.65
CA PRO A 107 -18.04 16.47 -7.75
C PRO A 107 -17.50 16.55 -9.18
N GLU A 108 -18.31 16.23 -10.19
CA GLU A 108 -17.91 16.24 -11.60
C GLU A 108 -17.52 17.64 -12.07
N VAL A 109 -18.26 18.67 -11.63
CA VAL A 109 -17.95 20.08 -11.94
C VAL A 109 -16.63 20.48 -11.27
N LYS A 110 -16.45 20.13 -10.00
CA LYS A 110 -15.23 20.43 -9.26
C LYS A 110 -14.00 19.80 -9.92
N PHE A 111 -14.05 18.50 -10.19
CA PHE A 111 -12.97 17.79 -10.86
C PHE A 111 -12.73 18.36 -12.26
N GLY A 112 -13.77 18.57 -13.07
CA GLY A 112 -13.63 19.12 -14.42
C GLY A 112 -12.87 20.44 -14.45
N VAL A 113 -13.21 21.39 -13.57
CA VAL A 113 -12.47 22.66 -13.46
C VAL A 113 -11.04 22.43 -12.99
N GLN A 114 -10.82 21.60 -11.97
CA GLN A 114 -9.46 21.31 -11.47
C GLN A 114 -8.57 20.68 -12.55
N PHE A 115 -9.09 19.76 -13.36
CA PHE A 115 -8.38 19.15 -14.48
C PHE A 115 -7.97 20.18 -15.54
N VAL A 116 -8.89 21.08 -15.90
CA VAL A 116 -8.59 22.18 -16.84
C VAL A 116 -7.52 23.11 -16.28
N LEU A 117 -7.64 23.53 -15.01
CA LEU A 117 -6.65 24.40 -14.38
C LEU A 117 -5.28 23.73 -14.27
N ALA A 118 -5.23 22.43 -13.94
CA ALA A 118 -3.99 21.66 -13.89
C ALA A 118 -3.32 21.56 -15.27
N ALA A 119 -4.09 21.34 -16.34
CA ALA A 119 -3.57 21.32 -17.71
C ALA A 119 -3.02 22.68 -18.14
N VAL A 120 -3.75 23.77 -17.84
CA VAL A 120 -3.30 25.14 -18.11
C VAL A 120 -1.99 25.46 -17.39
N ILE A 121 -1.88 25.09 -16.12
CA ILE A 121 -0.66 25.27 -15.33
C ILE A 121 0.52 24.44 -15.86
N TYR A 122 0.25 23.21 -16.31
CA TYR A 122 1.25 22.37 -16.96
C TYR A 122 1.84 23.08 -18.20
N PHE A 123 0.98 23.63 -19.08
CA PHE A 123 1.44 24.37 -20.25
C PHE A 123 2.12 25.71 -19.90
N ALA A 124 1.83 26.27 -18.72
CA ALA A 124 2.51 27.44 -18.19
C ALA A 124 3.92 27.15 -17.62
N GLY A 125 4.34 25.88 -17.60
CA GLY A 125 5.70 25.45 -17.26
C GLY A 125 5.86 24.69 -15.94
N PHE A 126 4.78 24.47 -15.18
CA PHE A 126 4.82 23.66 -13.96
C PHE A 126 4.68 22.19 -14.32
N LYS A 127 5.82 21.51 -14.51
CA LYS A 127 5.85 20.13 -15.00
C LYS A 127 6.69 19.23 -14.10
N ILE A 128 6.20 18.01 -13.89
CA ILE A 128 7.00 16.92 -13.35
C ILE A 128 7.52 16.16 -14.58
N SER A 129 8.63 16.61 -15.16
CA SER A 129 9.17 16.01 -16.40
C SER A 129 10.31 15.01 -16.16
N ASN A 130 10.91 15.10 -14.97
CA ASN A 130 12.12 14.36 -14.62
C ASN A 130 11.93 13.67 -13.27
N ILE A 131 12.23 12.38 -13.21
CA ILE A 131 12.38 11.63 -11.96
C ILE A 131 13.81 11.14 -11.84
N THR A 132 14.23 10.82 -10.63
CA THR A 132 15.50 10.14 -10.44
C THR A 132 15.46 8.74 -11.00
N ASN A 133 16.56 8.32 -11.65
CA ASN A 133 16.84 6.91 -11.79
C ASN A 133 17.12 6.27 -10.41
N PRO A 134 16.31 5.33 -9.89
CA PRO A 134 16.60 4.68 -8.61
C PRO A 134 17.85 3.77 -8.64
N LEU A 135 18.38 3.48 -9.84
CA LEU A 135 19.51 2.58 -10.07
C LEU A 135 20.84 3.32 -10.33
N ASP A 136 20.82 4.64 -10.51
CA ASP A 136 22.01 5.47 -10.76
C ASP A 136 21.79 6.92 -10.28
N THR A 137 22.78 7.80 -10.40
CA THR A 137 22.67 9.25 -10.15
C THR A 137 21.99 10.03 -11.29
N GLY A 138 21.68 9.37 -12.40
CA GLY A 138 21.04 9.96 -13.57
C GLY A 138 19.57 10.36 -13.40
N VAL A 139 19.07 11.11 -14.37
CA VAL A 139 17.67 11.51 -14.51
C VAL A 139 16.96 10.57 -15.49
N LEU A 140 15.76 10.14 -15.15
CA LEU A 140 14.82 9.55 -16.10
C LEU A 140 13.84 10.62 -16.56
N GLU A 141 13.84 10.90 -17.86
CA GLU A 141 12.81 11.72 -18.48
C GLU A 141 11.51 10.93 -18.55
N ILE A 142 10.44 11.52 -18.05
CA ILE A 142 9.11 10.88 -18.00
C ILE A 142 8.46 10.82 -19.40
N GLY A 143 8.86 11.73 -20.30
CA GLY A 143 8.33 11.80 -21.65
C GLY A 143 6.81 12.05 -21.68
N ILE A 144 6.08 11.23 -22.44
CA ILE A 144 4.63 11.39 -22.65
C ILE A 144 3.79 11.33 -21.37
N PHE A 145 4.33 10.77 -20.29
CA PHE A 145 3.64 10.63 -19.02
C PHE A 145 3.75 11.88 -18.13
N ASP A 146 4.49 12.92 -18.52
CA ASP A 146 4.69 14.11 -17.68
C ASP A 146 3.37 14.86 -17.44
N LEU A 147 2.52 14.97 -18.46
CA LEU A 147 1.23 15.64 -18.43
C LEU A 147 0.25 14.90 -17.51
N PRO A 148 -0.04 13.60 -17.70
CA PRO A 148 -0.96 12.89 -16.80
C PRO A 148 -0.44 12.83 -15.36
N ILE A 149 0.88 12.70 -15.14
CA ILE A 149 1.46 12.70 -13.79
C ILE A 149 1.33 14.07 -13.13
N THR A 150 1.62 15.15 -13.85
CA THR A 150 1.50 16.51 -13.31
C THR A 150 0.05 16.87 -13.00
N ILE A 151 -0.88 16.52 -13.90
CA ILE A 151 -2.31 16.73 -13.67
C ILE A 151 -2.77 15.93 -12.44
N LEU A 152 -2.42 14.64 -12.37
CA LEU A 152 -2.79 13.78 -11.24
C LEU A 152 -2.21 14.32 -9.93
N TRP A 153 -0.99 14.85 -9.95
CA TRP A 153 -0.36 15.48 -8.80
C TRP A 153 -1.14 16.72 -8.34
N ILE A 154 -1.39 17.67 -9.25
CA ILE A 154 -2.08 18.92 -8.91
C ILE A 154 -3.51 18.65 -8.40
N VAL A 155 -4.29 17.86 -9.15
CA VAL A 155 -5.67 17.52 -8.78
C VAL A 155 -5.69 16.66 -7.51
N GLY A 156 -4.78 15.68 -7.39
CA GLY A 156 -4.69 14.78 -6.25
C GLY A 156 -4.40 15.51 -4.95
N ILE A 157 -3.36 16.36 -4.92
CA ILE A 157 -3.00 17.15 -3.73
C ILE A 157 -4.10 18.17 -3.40
N THR A 158 -4.71 18.79 -4.41
CA THR A 158 -5.84 19.72 -4.22
C THR A 158 -6.99 19.04 -3.45
N ASN A 159 -7.40 17.85 -3.89
CA ASN A 159 -8.45 17.10 -3.21
C ASN A 159 -7.98 16.50 -1.88
N ALA A 160 -6.70 16.18 -1.74
CA ALA A 160 -6.17 15.69 -0.47
C ALA A 160 -6.33 16.71 0.66
N PHE A 161 -6.06 17.99 0.39
CA PHE A 161 -6.31 19.06 1.37
C PHE A 161 -7.81 19.28 1.65
N ASN A 162 -8.66 19.18 0.63
CA ASN A 162 -10.12 19.24 0.80
C ASN A 162 -10.64 18.10 1.69
N LEU A 163 -10.08 16.90 1.58
CA LEU A 163 -10.51 15.73 2.36
C LEU A 163 -10.03 15.74 3.83
N ILE A 164 -8.84 16.29 4.11
CA ILE A 164 -8.35 16.38 5.51
C ILE A 164 -8.94 17.58 6.28
N ASP A 165 -9.69 18.48 5.63
CA ASP A 165 -10.40 19.61 6.26
C ASP A 165 -11.67 19.18 7.02
N GLY A 166 -11.56 18.10 7.79
CA GLY A 166 -12.67 17.51 8.57
C GLY A 166 -12.65 17.86 10.07
N LEU A 167 -11.56 18.46 10.57
CA LEU A 167 -11.40 18.86 11.97
C LEU A 167 -10.86 20.29 12.09
N ASP A 168 -11.40 21.06 13.05
CA ASP A 168 -10.91 22.38 13.45
C ASP A 168 -9.37 22.46 13.52
N GLY A 169 -8.77 23.31 12.70
CA GLY A 169 -7.32 23.53 12.65
C GLY A 169 -6.52 22.51 11.84
N LEU A 170 -7.06 21.35 11.47
CA LEU A 170 -6.26 20.27 10.88
C LEU A 170 -5.63 20.66 9.55
N ALA A 171 -6.43 21.00 8.53
CA ALA A 171 -5.93 21.31 7.20
C ALA A 171 -5.01 22.55 7.21
N ALA A 172 -5.42 23.62 7.89
CA ALA A 172 -4.63 24.85 7.99
C ALA A 172 -3.27 24.64 8.69
N GLY A 173 -3.22 23.86 9.78
CA GLY A 173 -1.95 23.62 10.47
C GLY A 173 -1.02 22.66 9.74
N VAL A 174 -1.55 21.61 9.10
CA VAL A 174 -0.76 20.74 8.22
C VAL A 174 -0.18 21.54 7.05
N ALA A 175 -0.96 22.45 6.48
CA ALA A 175 -0.50 23.36 5.43
C ALA A 175 0.59 24.33 5.91
N VAL A 176 0.49 24.88 7.13
CA VAL A 176 1.57 25.70 7.72
C VAL A 176 2.87 24.90 7.83
N ILE A 177 2.81 23.65 8.32
CA ILE A 177 3.98 22.78 8.41
C ILE A 177 4.58 22.52 7.03
N ALA A 178 3.74 22.23 6.03
CA ALA A 178 4.19 22.02 4.65
C ALA A 178 4.84 23.28 4.06
N CYS A 179 4.22 24.46 4.21
CA CYS A 179 4.77 25.73 3.75
C CYS A 179 6.11 26.07 4.42
N ILE A 180 6.25 25.86 5.74
CA ILE A 180 7.52 26.09 6.44
C ILE A 180 8.61 25.14 5.91
N SER A 181 8.29 23.86 5.70
CA SER A 181 9.22 22.89 5.14
C SER A 181 9.67 23.29 3.73
N ILE A 182 8.72 23.62 2.85
CA ILE A 182 9.02 24.09 1.49
C ILE A 182 9.85 25.38 1.55
N PHE A 183 9.54 26.32 2.43
CA PHE A 183 10.33 27.54 2.62
C PHE A 183 11.79 27.23 2.95
N ILE A 184 12.05 26.34 3.91
CA ILE A 184 13.42 25.95 4.29
C ILE A 184 14.15 25.36 3.09
N ILE A 185 13.53 24.39 2.41
CA ILE A 185 14.12 23.67 1.27
C ILE A 185 14.41 24.64 0.12
N THR A 186 13.43 25.44 -0.28
CA THR A 186 13.55 26.38 -1.41
C THR A 186 14.49 27.54 -1.12
N SER A 187 14.57 28.01 0.14
CA SER A 187 15.55 29.01 0.54
C SER A 187 16.98 28.48 0.44
N LEU A 188 17.22 27.21 0.78
CA LEU A 188 18.53 26.58 0.66
C LEU A 188 18.91 26.29 -0.79
N SER A 189 17.94 25.97 -1.65
CA SER A 189 18.16 25.77 -3.09
C SER A 189 18.21 27.08 -3.91
N GLY A 190 18.24 28.25 -3.26
CA GLY A 190 18.26 29.55 -3.93
C GLY A 190 16.98 29.88 -4.72
N GLN A 191 15.88 29.19 -4.45
CA GLN A 191 14.55 29.43 -5.03
C GLN A 191 13.76 30.44 -4.19
N ILE A 192 14.22 31.69 -4.21
CA ILE A 192 13.71 32.79 -3.37
C ILE A 192 12.20 32.99 -3.54
N TRP A 193 11.66 32.80 -4.74
CA TRP A 193 10.24 32.98 -5.04
C TRP A 193 9.34 31.99 -4.30
N ALA A 194 9.64 30.69 -4.45
CA ALA A 194 8.91 29.65 -3.76
C ALA A 194 9.03 29.80 -2.24
N ALA A 195 10.19 30.27 -1.75
CA ALA A 195 10.41 30.56 -0.34
C ALA A 195 9.49 31.70 0.17
N ILE A 196 9.46 32.84 -0.51
CA ILE A 196 8.61 33.99 -0.15
C ILE A 196 7.13 33.61 -0.21
N PHE A 197 6.69 32.95 -1.30
CA PHE A 197 5.28 32.59 -1.47
C PHE A 197 4.83 31.56 -0.42
N SER A 198 5.69 30.61 -0.06
CA SER A 198 5.44 29.67 1.05
C SER A 198 5.26 30.40 2.39
N LEU A 199 6.10 31.40 2.70
CA LEU A 199 5.95 32.21 3.92
C LEU A 199 4.68 33.06 3.92
N ILE A 200 4.27 33.58 2.76
CA ILE A 200 3.03 34.36 2.64
C ILE A 200 1.81 33.51 3.01
N ILE A 201 1.75 32.29 2.46
CA ILE A 201 0.68 31.34 2.76
C ILE A 201 0.77 30.91 4.23
N ALA A 202 1.95 30.55 4.74
CA ALA A 202 2.14 30.17 6.13
C ALA A 202 1.67 31.28 7.09
N GLY A 203 2.05 32.53 6.84
CA GLY A 203 1.63 33.69 7.63
C GLY A 203 0.10 33.84 7.64
N ALA A 204 -0.53 33.86 6.46
CA ALA A 204 -1.99 33.95 6.35
C ALA A 204 -2.72 32.84 7.11
N LEU A 205 -2.21 31.61 7.02
CA LEU A 205 -2.78 30.44 7.72
C LEU A 205 -2.57 30.50 9.23
N VAL A 206 -1.40 30.96 9.71
CA VAL A 206 -1.16 31.16 11.15
C VAL A 206 -2.12 32.21 11.71
N GLY A 207 -2.35 33.30 11.00
CA GLY A 207 -3.35 34.30 11.40
C GLY A 207 -4.77 33.73 11.42
N PHE A 208 -5.12 32.89 10.44
CA PHE A 208 -6.43 32.24 10.35
C PHE A 208 -6.64 31.18 11.44
N LEU A 209 -5.60 30.41 11.77
CA LEU A 209 -5.60 29.38 12.80
C LEU A 209 -6.03 29.91 14.17
N ARG A 210 -5.78 31.20 14.47
CA ARG A 210 -6.27 31.82 15.71
C ARG A 210 -7.79 31.66 15.91
N TYR A 211 -8.55 31.65 14.82
CA TYR A 211 -10.00 31.53 14.78
C TYR A 211 -10.48 30.14 14.35
N ASN A 212 -9.67 29.38 13.63
CA ASN A 212 -10.01 28.04 13.15
C ASN A 212 -9.60 26.90 14.09
N PHE A 213 -8.64 27.12 15.00
CA PHE A 213 -8.19 26.11 15.96
C PHE A 213 -9.27 25.77 16.98
N ASN A 214 -9.33 24.51 17.42
CA ASN A 214 -10.42 23.99 18.25
C ASN A 214 -10.55 24.71 19.62
N PRO A 215 -11.76 25.19 20.00
CA PRO A 215 -13.01 25.17 19.23
C PRO A 215 -13.05 26.26 18.16
N ALA A 216 -13.34 25.87 16.91
CA ALA A 216 -13.35 26.79 15.78
C ALA A 216 -14.46 27.86 15.91
N LYS A 217 -14.21 29.05 15.34
CA LYS A 217 -15.18 30.13 15.12
C LYS A 217 -15.55 30.31 13.64
N ILE A 218 -14.78 29.70 12.75
CA ILE A 218 -14.96 29.68 11.30
C ILE A 218 -14.27 28.45 10.71
N PHE A 219 -14.92 27.80 9.75
CA PHE A 219 -14.33 26.73 8.96
C PHE A 219 -13.60 27.29 7.75
N LEU A 220 -12.57 26.56 7.31
CA LEU A 220 -11.77 26.92 6.14
C LEU A 220 -12.62 26.86 4.87
N GLY A 221 -13.43 25.82 4.71
CA GLY A 221 -14.34 25.66 3.58
C GLY A 221 -13.64 25.17 2.32
N ASP A 222 -14.44 24.94 1.28
CA ASP A 222 -13.96 24.51 -0.04
C ASP A 222 -13.14 25.61 -0.71
N SER A 223 -13.52 26.88 -0.55
CA SER A 223 -12.73 28.03 -1.04
C SER A 223 -11.28 28.01 -0.52
N GLY A 224 -11.08 27.66 0.75
CA GLY A 224 -9.77 27.66 1.38
C GLY A 224 -8.99 26.37 1.13
N SER A 225 -9.63 25.22 1.31
CA SER A 225 -8.95 23.93 1.19
C SER A 225 -8.51 23.62 -0.25
N LEU A 226 -9.32 23.98 -1.26
CA LEU A 226 -8.93 23.87 -2.67
C LEU A 226 -7.75 24.80 -2.99
N PHE A 227 -7.80 26.06 -2.53
CA PHE A 227 -6.71 27.03 -2.73
C PHE A 227 -5.40 26.53 -2.13
N ILE A 228 -5.42 26.09 -0.87
CA ILE A 228 -4.23 25.59 -0.16
C ILE A 228 -3.64 24.37 -0.88
N GLY A 229 -4.48 23.39 -1.22
CA GLY A 229 -4.02 22.17 -1.89
C GLY A 229 -3.42 22.46 -3.26
N PHE A 230 -4.05 23.33 -4.05
CA PHE A 230 -3.50 23.76 -5.33
C PHE A 230 -2.17 24.50 -5.16
N ALA A 231 -2.09 25.45 -4.24
CA ALA A 231 -0.87 26.22 -3.97
C ALA A 231 0.30 25.33 -3.54
N LEU A 232 0.05 24.39 -2.62
CA LEU A 232 1.06 23.44 -2.15
C LEU A 232 1.50 22.47 -3.25
N ALA A 233 0.60 22.07 -4.15
CA ALA A 233 0.97 21.25 -5.31
C ALA A 233 1.93 22.01 -6.24
N LEU A 234 1.67 23.29 -6.51
CA LEU A 234 2.54 24.11 -7.37
C LEU A 234 3.89 24.38 -6.70
N LEU A 235 3.87 24.76 -5.42
CA LEU A 235 5.07 24.99 -4.63
C LEU A 235 5.93 23.72 -4.51
N SER A 236 5.31 22.55 -4.38
CA SER A 236 6.05 21.30 -4.29
C SER A 236 6.73 20.94 -5.60
N ILE A 237 6.08 21.16 -6.76
CA ILE A 237 6.70 20.98 -8.09
C ILE A 237 7.90 21.92 -8.26
N GLN A 238 7.78 23.18 -7.84
CA GLN A 238 8.89 24.12 -7.93
C GLN A 238 10.04 23.74 -6.98
N SER A 239 9.73 23.28 -5.77
CA SER A 239 10.74 22.97 -4.75
C SER A 239 11.80 21.96 -5.21
N THR A 240 11.48 21.15 -6.21
CA THR A 240 12.34 20.08 -6.71
C THR A 240 13.15 20.46 -7.95
N ALA A 241 12.89 21.64 -8.56
CA ALA A 241 13.45 22.04 -9.86
C ALA A 241 14.96 22.36 -9.84
N LYS A 242 15.56 22.64 -8.68
CA LYS A 242 17.00 22.99 -8.54
C LYS A 242 17.79 22.07 -7.60
N ILE A 243 17.15 21.02 -7.09
CA ILE A 243 17.81 20.05 -6.20
C ILE A 243 18.51 19.01 -7.09
N SER A 244 19.65 18.48 -6.67
CA SER A 244 20.32 17.39 -7.41
C SER A 244 19.31 16.27 -7.68
N THR A 245 19.35 15.78 -8.90
CA THR A 245 18.30 15.01 -9.58
C THR A 245 17.93 13.69 -8.91
N GLY A 246 18.71 13.28 -7.91
CA GLY A 246 18.57 12.12 -7.03
C GLY A 246 17.21 11.91 -6.36
N PHE A 247 16.48 12.95 -5.95
CA PHE A 247 15.36 12.74 -5.00
C PHE A 247 14.20 13.74 -5.15
N ALA A 248 14.13 14.43 -6.29
CA ALA A 248 13.12 15.43 -6.60
C ALA A 248 11.69 14.95 -6.23
N VAL A 249 11.28 13.77 -6.67
CA VAL A 249 9.89 13.30 -6.47
C VAL A 249 9.56 12.97 -5.00
N LEU A 250 10.55 12.54 -4.21
CA LEU A 250 10.30 12.04 -2.85
C LEU A 250 10.01 13.17 -1.86
N LEU A 251 10.60 14.34 -2.07
CA LEU A 251 10.50 15.47 -1.16
C LEU A 251 9.06 16.02 -1.06
N PRO A 252 8.35 16.33 -2.17
CA PRO A 252 6.93 16.65 -2.15
C PRO A 252 6.07 15.59 -1.46
N ILE A 253 6.36 14.31 -1.71
CA ILE A 253 5.63 13.18 -1.11
C ILE A 253 5.80 13.17 0.41
N LEU A 254 7.02 13.40 0.91
CA LEU A 254 7.29 13.43 2.35
C LEU A 254 6.66 14.67 3.01
N VAL A 255 6.83 15.87 2.43
CA VAL A 255 6.24 17.09 2.99
C VAL A 255 4.71 16.99 3.08
N LEU A 256 4.08 16.35 2.09
CA LEU A 256 2.63 16.18 1.99
C LEU A 256 2.17 14.77 2.40
N ALA A 257 3.00 14.04 3.13
CA ALA A 257 2.78 12.61 3.42
C ALA A 257 1.43 12.36 4.10
N LEU A 258 1.00 13.24 5.01
CA LEU A 258 -0.26 13.08 5.71
C LEU A 258 -1.49 13.18 4.77
N PRO A 259 -1.72 14.29 4.04
CA PRO A 259 -2.81 14.36 3.05
C PRO A 259 -2.75 13.23 2.01
N ILE A 260 -1.55 12.92 1.48
CA ILE A 260 -1.38 11.84 0.51
C ILE A 260 -1.76 10.48 1.12
N THR A 261 -1.31 10.18 2.33
CA THR A 261 -1.64 8.91 2.98
C THR A 261 -3.13 8.81 3.26
N ASP A 262 -3.77 9.87 3.76
CA ASP A 262 -5.20 9.84 4.07
C ASP A 262 -6.05 9.56 2.83
N THR A 263 -5.70 10.20 1.71
CA THR A 263 -6.36 9.96 0.41
C THR A 263 -6.11 8.57 -0.14
N LEU A 264 -4.85 8.12 -0.19
CA LEU A 264 -4.50 6.79 -0.69
C LEU A 264 -5.13 5.68 0.15
N VAL A 265 -5.12 5.80 1.48
CA VAL A 265 -5.75 4.83 2.38
C VAL A 265 -7.26 4.84 2.19
N SER A 266 -7.89 6.00 2.11
CA SER A 266 -9.34 6.12 1.88
C SER A 266 -9.74 5.51 0.53
N MET A 267 -9.04 5.85 -0.56
CA MET A 267 -9.28 5.30 -1.90
C MET A 267 -9.07 3.79 -1.95
N THR A 268 -7.96 3.30 -1.38
CA THR A 268 -7.63 1.86 -1.34
C THR A 268 -8.69 1.09 -0.57
N ARG A 269 -9.10 1.62 0.60
CA ARG A 269 -10.15 1.04 1.43
C ARG A 269 -11.49 0.97 0.69
N ARG A 270 -11.90 2.05 0.01
CA ARG A 270 -13.15 2.09 -0.77
C ARG A 270 -13.11 1.16 -1.97
N LEU A 271 -11.98 1.11 -2.67
CA LEU A 271 -11.77 0.18 -3.78
C LEU A 271 -11.97 -1.26 -3.29
N ILE A 272 -11.26 -1.64 -2.22
CA ILE A 272 -11.37 -2.98 -1.62
C ILE A 272 -12.81 -3.25 -1.15
N GLY A 273 -13.45 -2.33 -0.43
CA GLY A 273 -14.83 -2.47 0.03
C GLY A 273 -15.84 -2.63 -1.11
N SER A 274 -15.66 -1.89 -2.22
CA SER A 274 -16.50 -1.97 -3.42
C SER A 274 -16.41 -3.32 -4.15
N PHE A 275 -15.28 -4.02 -4.01
CA PHE A 275 -15.09 -5.34 -4.56
C PHE A 275 -15.57 -6.46 -3.63
N LEU A 276 -15.56 -6.23 -2.32
CA LEU A 276 -15.86 -7.23 -1.29
C LEU A 276 -17.33 -7.24 -0.84
N ASN A 277 -18.00 -6.09 -0.78
CA ASN A 277 -19.43 -6.05 -0.49
C ASN A 277 -20.21 -6.58 -1.71
N ARG A 278 -20.56 -7.86 -1.68
CA ARG A 278 -21.58 -8.44 -2.55
C ARG A 278 -22.93 -7.95 -2.04
N ASP A 279 -23.47 -6.91 -2.66
CA ASP A 279 -24.89 -6.66 -2.54
C ASP A 279 -25.62 -7.82 -3.24
N PRO A 280 -26.43 -8.64 -2.54
CA PRO A 280 -27.09 -9.80 -3.12
C PRO A 280 -28.09 -9.42 -4.23
N GLU A 281 -28.53 -8.17 -4.26
CA GLU A 281 -29.60 -7.68 -5.15
C GLU A 281 -29.09 -6.94 -6.41
N MET A 282 -27.77 -6.72 -6.58
CA MET A 282 -27.26 -5.96 -7.73
C MET A 282 -26.62 -6.83 -8.83
N PRO A 283 -27.13 -6.81 -10.08
CA PRO A 283 -26.56 -7.58 -11.18
C PRO A 283 -25.15 -7.10 -11.54
N SER A 284 -24.23 -8.07 -11.52
CA SER A 284 -22.83 -7.95 -11.91
C SER A 284 -22.68 -7.61 -13.40
N ARG A 285 -22.45 -6.34 -13.79
CA ARG A 285 -21.98 -6.07 -15.17
C ARG A 285 -21.26 -4.75 -15.51
N SER A 286 -20.83 -3.90 -14.58
CA SER A 286 -19.91 -2.82 -14.97
C SER A 286 -18.83 -2.52 -13.93
N ILE A 287 -17.58 -2.83 -14.29
CA ILE A 287 -16.36 -2.44 -13.57
C ILE A 287 -16.35 -0.93 -13.30
N LEU A 288 -16.86 -0.13 -14.25
CA LEU A 288 -16.96 1.32 -14.14
C LEU A 288 -17.85 1.77 -12.97
N ARG A 289 -18.95 1.06 -12.66
CA ARG A 289 -19.80 1.38 -11.49
C ARG A 289 -19.16 0.99 -10.16
N ARG A 290 -18.32 -0.05 -10.13
CA ARG A 290 -17.55 -0.43 -8.92
C ARG A 290 -16.43 0.55 -8.65
N LEU A 291 -15.73 1.01 -9.70
CA LEU A 291 -14.77 2.10 -9.60
C LEU A 291 -15.44 3.41 -9.14
N HIS A 292 -16.70 3.64 -9.51
CA HIS A 292 -17.48 4.78 -9.01
C HIS A 292 -17.70 4.74 -7.48
N GLY A 293 -17.71 3.55 -6.88
CA GLY A 293 -17.76 3.35 -5.42
C GLY A 293 -16.54 3.90 -4.66
N MET A 294 -15.43 4.22 -5.35
CA MET A 294 -14.30 4.92 -4.74
C MET A 294 -14.61 6.38 -4.39
N PHE A 295 -15.59 6.98 -5.06
CA PHE A 295 -15.92 8.40 -4.93
C PHE A 295 -17.09 8.68 -3.99
N THR A 296 -17.63 7.66 -3.32
CA THR A 296 -18.72 7.85 -2.34
C THR A 296 -18.17 8.45 -1.03
N PRO A 297 -18.82 9.48 -0.45
CA PRO A 297 -18.36 10.09 0.80
C PRO A 297 -18.47 9.13 1.99
N ASP A 298 -17.44 9.07 2.85
CA ASP A 298 -17.47 8.28 4.09
C ASP A 298 -16.70 8.93 5.26
N LYS A 299 -16.95 8.42 6.49
CA LYS A 299 -16.43 8.96 7.76
C LYS A 299 -15.20 8.20 8.29
N LEU A 300 -14.41 7.63 7.40
CA LEU A 300 -13.32 6.71 7.79
C LEU A 300 -11.95 7.25 7.38
N HIS A 301 -11.81 8.57 7.33
CA HIS A 301 -10.52 9.24 7.26
C HIS A 301 -9.73 9.03 8.57
N ILE A 302 -8.40 9.19 8.51
CA ILE A 302 -7.47 8.93 9.62
C ILE A 302 -7.89 9.69 10.89
N HIS A 303 -8.33 10.94 10.73
CA HIS A 303 -8.76 11.77 11.85
C HIS A 303 -10.02 11.22 12.56
N HIS A 304 -11.00 10.70 11.82
CA HIS A 304 -12.17 10.05 12.41
C HIS A 304 -11.81 8.73 13.11
N ARG A 305 -10.83 7.99 12.59
CA ARG A 305 -10.33 6.78 13.26
C ARG A 305 -9.66 7.09 14.58
N LEU A 306 -8.82 8.11 14.64
CA LEU A 306 -8.18 8.55 15.88
C LEU A 306 -9.23 8.98 16.93
N LEU A 307 -10.28 9.71 16.52
CA LEU A 307 -11.41 10.01 17.39
C LEU A 307 -12.14 8.74 17.88
N SER A 308 -12.39 7.78 16.98
CA SER A 308 -13.04 6.50 17.35
C SER A 308 -12.21 5.63 18.30
N LEU A 309 -10.89 5.83 18.34
CA LEU A 309 -9.99 5.18 19.30
C LEU A 309 -9.97 5.88 20.67
N GLY A 310 -10.78 6.93 20.86
CA GLY A 310 -10.94 7.63 22.13
C GLY A 310 -10.07 8.88 22.29
N LEU A 311 -9.35 9.33 21.25
CA LEU A 311 -8.63 10.60 21.31
C LEU A 311 -9.59 11.78 21.25
N SER A 312 -9.28 12.86 21.98
CA SER A 312 -10.02 14.12 21.84
C SER A 312 -9.75 14.77 20.48
N HIS A 313 -10.62 15.71 20.06
CA HIS A 313 -10.43 16.51 18.84
C HIS A 313 -9.06 17.20 18.81
N ARG A 314 -8.71 17.89 19.90
CA ARG A 314 -7.41 18.57 20.03
C ARG A 314 -6.24 17.59 19.98
N SER A 315 -6.33 16.49 20.71
CA SER A 315 -5.27 15.46 20.72
C SER A 315 -5.06 14.87 19.33
N THR A 316 -6.15 14.61 18.59
CA THR A 316 -6.10 14.10 17.23
C THR A 316 -5.35 15.06 16.30
N VAL A 317 -5.71 16.34 16.32
CA VAL A 317 -5.04 17.36 15.48
C VAL A 317 -3.56 17.49 15.84
N LEU A 318 -3.21 17.53 17.14
CA LEU A 318 -1.81 17.62 17.58
C LEU A 318 -0.99 16.39 17.17
N VAL A 319 -1.54 15.18 17.26
CA VAL A 319 -0.87 13.97 16.78
C VAL A 319 -0.62 14.05 15.27
N LEU A 320 -1.60 14.51 14.49
CA LEU A 320 -1.46 14.64 13.04
C LEU A 320 -0.46 15.75 12.65
N TYR A 321 -0.35 16.82 13.44
CA TYR A 321 0.74 17.80 13.31
C TYR A 321 2.10 17.19 13.60
N MET A 322 2.24 16.39 14.67
CA MET A 322 3.51 15.71 14.98
C MET A 322 3.93 14.77 13.85
N VAL A 323 3.00 14.00 13.29
CA VAL A 323 3.26 13.13 12.14
C VAL A 323 3.69 13.97 10.92
N SER A 324 3.01 15.08 10.65
CA SER A 324 3.36 15.97 9.53
C SER A 324 4.74 16.61 9.72
N MET A 325 5.07 17.07 10.94
CA MET A 325 6.38 17.62 11.27
C MET A 325 7.49 16.56 11.15
N PHE A 326 7.23 15.32 11.55
CA PHE A 326 8.18 14.21 11.41
C PHE A 326 8.54 13.96 9.94
N PHE A 327 7.54 13.89 9.05
CA PHE A 327 7.80 13.70 7.62
C PHE A 327 8.41 14.95 6.96
N ALA A 328 7.97 16.15 7.34
CA ALA A 328 8.57 17.41 6.86
C ALA A 328 10.05 17.56 7.28
N PHE A 329 10.39 17.18 8.51
CA PHE A 329 11.78 17.15 8.99
C PHE A 329 12.59 16.07 8.27
N SER A 330 11.99 14.90 8.05
CA SER A 330 12.62 13.85 7.25
C SER A 330 12.92 14.36 5.84
N ALA A 331 11.97 15.02 5.17
CA ALA A 331 12.16 15.62 3.85
C ALA A 331 13.34 16.60 3.81
N PHE A 332 13.51 17.41 4.85
CA PHE A 332 14.69 18.25 4.99
C PHE A 332 15.99 17.43 5.14
N LEU A 333 16.03 16.42 6.02
CA LEU A 333 17.21 15.55 6.16
C LEU A 333 17.59 14.87 4.84
N PHE A 334 16.60 14.48 4.03
CA PHE A 334 16.85 13.92 2.70
C PHE A 334 17.63 14.88 1.79
N THR A 335 17.42 16.19 1.89
CA THR A 335 18.18 17.18 1.10
C THR A 335 19.66 17.26 1.49
N GLN A 336 20.03 16.73 2.66
CA GLN A 336 21.40 16.76 3.19
C GLN A 336 22.17 15.46 2.91
N ILE A 337 21.57 14.51 2.17
CA ILE A 337 22.16 13.20 1.91
C ILE A 337 22.64 13.14 0.46
N ASP A 338 23.94 12.94 0.30
CA ASP A 338 24.58 12.91 -1.03
C ASP A 338 24.52 11.53 -1.71
N THR A 339 24.08 10.47 -1.00
CA THR A 339 24.13 9.09 -1.49
C THR A 339 22.74 8.47 -1.67
N VAL A 340 22.45 7.97 -2.88
CA VAL A 340 21.20 7.26 -3.24
C VAL A 340 20.87 6.11 -2.28
N GLN A 341 21.85 5.29 -1.91
CA GLN A 341 21.65 4.14 -1.03
C GLN A 341 21.13 4.53 0.37
N ARG A 342 21.67 5.61 0.97
CA ARG A 342 21.21 6.10 2.28
C ARG A 342 19.80 6.67 2.20
N SER A 343 19.51 7.41 1.14
CA SER A 343 18.18 7.96 0.88
C SER A 343 17.13 6.85 0.68
N VAL A 344 17.41 5.84 -0.15
CA VAL A 344 16.52 4.68 -0.34
C VAL A 344 16.31 3.93 0.97
N THR A 345 17.35 3.73 1.77
CA THR A 345 17.25 3.07 3.08
C THR A 345 16.33 3.83 4.03
N ILE A 346 16.51 5.16 4.14
CA ILE A 346 15.63 5.99 4.99
C ILE A 346 14.21 6.00 4.44
N ALA A 347 14.01 6.05 3.12
CA ALA A 347 12.69 6.06 2.50
C ALA A 347 11.96 4.74 2.78
N PHE A 348 12.67 3.63 2.70
CA PHE A 348 12.17 2.31 3.08
C PHE A 348 11.80 2.25 4.56
N VAL A 349 12.68 2.71 5.46
CA VAL A 349 12.41 2.76 6.90
C VAL A 349 11.18 3.63 7.22
N LEU A 350 11.07 4.81 6.60
CA LEU A 350 9.90 5.68 6.74
C LEU A 350 8.62 5.03 6.20
N GLY A 351 8.72 4.33 5.07
CA GLY A 351 7.62 3.53 4.50
C GLY A 351 7.17 2.43 5.45
N VAL A 352 8.10 1.70 6.07
CA VAL A 352 7.79 0.67 7.09
C VAL A 352 7.12 1.31 8.31
N ILE A 353 7.65 2.42 8.83
CA ILE A 353 7.07 3.16 9.97
C ILE A 353 5.64 3.60 9.62
N LEU A 354 5.41 4.12 8.42
CA LEU A 354 4.10 4.54 7.93
C LEU A 354 3.12 3.36 7.87
N ILE A 355 3.55 2.22 7.32
CA ILE A 355 2.73 1.00 7.26
C ILE A 355 2.37 0.50 8.66
N LEU A 356 3.33 0.49 9.58
CA LEU A 356 3.09 0.10 10.98
C LEU A 356 2.11 1.07 11.68
N PHE A 357 2.25 2.37 11.42
CA PHE A 357 1.32 3.39 11.91
C PHE A 357 -0.10 3.15 11.39
N ILE A 358 -0.27 2.93 10.08
CA ILE A 358 -1.56 2.64 9.45
C ILE A 358 -2.18 1.35 10.05
N LYS A 359 -1.36 0.31 10.26
CA LYS A 359 -1.82 -0.95 10.89
C LYS A 359 -2.37 -0.70 12.29
N LYS A 360 -1.80 0.24 13.05
CA LYS A 360 -2.27 0.60 14.39
C LYS A 360 -3.63 1.33 14.40
N LEU A 361 -4.06 1.91 13.27
CA LEU A 361 -5.39 2.53 13.11
C LEU A 361 -6.54 1.51 13.00
N ARG A 362 -6.22 0.21 12.91
CA ARG A 362 -7.16 -0.93 12.97
C ARG A 362 -8.34 -0.81 11.98
N TYR A 363 -8.09 -0.34 10.77
CA TYR A 363 -9.11 -0.31 9.72
C TYR A 363 -9.69 -1.71 9.49
N TYR A 364 -11.02 -1.85 9.51
CA TYR A 364 -11.68 -3.15 9.38
C TYR A 364 -11.43 -3.75 7.99
N GLU A 365 -11.52 -2.92 6.96
CA GLU A 365 -11.31 -3.28 5.56
C GLU A 365 -9.84 -3.65 5.28
N ILE A 366 -8.91 -3.17 6.11
CA ILE A 366 -7.49 -3.55 6.03
C ILE A 366 -7.21 -4.77 6.94
N ALA A 367 -8.03 -5.02 7.97
CA ALA A 367 -7.98 -6.26 8.76
C ALA A 367 -8.30 -7.50 7.90
N ILE A 368 -8.94 -7.31 6.74
CA ILE A 368 -9.15 -8.32 5.70
C ILE A 368 -7.82 -8.91 5.19
N PHE A 369 -6.74 -8.10 5.14
CA PHE A 369 -5.39 -8.57 4.81
C PHE A 369 -4.78 -9.41 5.94
N ASN A 370 -5.16 -9.16 7.20
CA ASN A 370 -4.75 -9.97 8.34
C ASN A 370 -5.60 -11.26 8.48
N ASN A 371 -6.81 -11.29 7.91
CA ASN A 371 -7.79 -12.37 8.06
C ASN A 371 -7.96 -13.24 6.80
N GLY A 372 -7.01 -13.19 5.85
CA GLY A 372 -6.98 -14.10 4.71
C GLY A 372 -8.05 -13.88 3.62
N LEU A 373 -8.85 -12.81 3.65
CA LEU A 373 -9.99 -12.60 2.73
C LEU A 373 -9.61 -12.03 1.34
N MET A 374 -8.33 -11.78 1.04
CA MET A 374 -7.88 -11.62 -0.36
C MET A 374 -8.05 -12.92 -1.18
N MET A 375 -8.40 -14.02 -0.50
CA MET A 375 -8.92 -15.28 -1.00
C MET A 375 -9.62 -15.22 -2.36
N PRO A 376 -10.73 -14.50 -2.60
CA PRO A 376 -11.41 -14.58 -3.90
C PRO A 376 -10.60 -13.92 -5.04
N PHE A 377 -9.69 -13.00 -4.74
CA PHE A 377 -8.80 -12.40 -5.74
C PHE A 377 -7.66 -13.35 -6.10
N TYR A 378 -7.00 -13.96 -5.11
CA TYR A 378 -5.99 -15.00 -5.33
C TYR A 378 -6.60 -16.28 -5.94
N GLU A 379 -7.77 -16.71 -5.49
CA GLU A 379 -8.45 -17.91 -6.00
C GLU A 379 -9.04 -17.72 -7.41
N LYS A 380 -9.40 -16.49 -7.81
CA LYS A 380 -10.03 -16.27 -9.12
C LYS A 380 -9.04 -15.88 -10.21
N TRP A 381 -7.96 -15.19 -9.87
CA TRP A 381 -6.86 -14.90 -10.78
C TRP A 381 -5.80 -15.99 -10.64
N ILE A 382 -5.10 -16.08 -9.51
CA ILE A 382 -3.92 -16.95 -9.35
C ILE A 382 -4.22 -18.48 -9.36
N LEU A 383 -5.43 -18.95 -9.01
CA LEU A 383 -5.74 -20.40 -8.99
C LEU A 383 -6.31 -21.00 -10.28
N LYS A 384 -6.36 -20.28 -11.41
CA LYS A 384 -6.42 -20.99 -12.71
C LYS A 384 -5.02 -21.53 -13.03
N GLN A 385 -4.81 -22.74 -12.51
CA GLN A 385 -3.59 -23.47 -12.13
C GLN A 385 -2.47 -23.65 -13.17
N SER A 386 -2.59 -23.11 -14.39
CA SER A 386 -1.58 -23.29 -15.45
C SER A 386 -1.22 -21.98 -16.16
N GLN A 387 -2.21 -21.13 -16.47
CA GLN A 387 -1.98 -19.92 -17.28
C GLN A 387 -1.23 -18.82 -16.52
N TRP A 388 -1.44 -18.71 -15.20
CA TRP A 388 -0.74 -17.72 -14.36
C TRP A 388 0.71 -18.04 -14.11
N VAL A 389 1.03 -19.33 -13.97
CA VAL A 389 2.41 -19.79 -13.84
C VAL A 389 3.19 -19.40 -15.08
N SER A 390 2.63 -19.62 -16.27
CA SER A 390 3.26 -19.19 -17.53
C SER A 390 3.37 -17.67 -17.65
N PHE A 391 2.37 -16.91 -17.22
CA PHE A 391 2.44 -15.43 -17.26
C PHE A 391 3.48 -14.86 -16.31
N ALA A 392 3.55 -15.38 -15.07
CA ALA A 392 4.56 -14.97 -14.10
C ALA A 392 5.97 -15.36 -14.58
N ASP A 393 6.12 -16.55 -15.17
CA ASP A 393 7.41 -16.99 -15.72
C ASP A 393 7.86 -16.13 -16.92
N ILE A 394 6.96 -15.67 -17.80
CA ILE A 394 7.27 -14.68 -18.87
C ILE A 394 7.87 -13.41 -18.26
N LEU A 395 7.22 -12.88 -17.21
CA LEU A 395 7.66 -11.68 -16.54
C LEU A 395 9.01 -11.88 -15.83
N PHE A 396 9.20 -13.02 -15.15
CA PHE A 396 10.44 -13.33 -14.45
C PHE A 396 11.60 -13.58 -15.39
N ILE A 397 11.38 -14.20 -16.55
CA ILE A 397 12.38 -14.31 -17.62
C ILE A 397 12.78 -12.91 -18.09
N ALA A 398 11.82 -12.04 -18.40
CA ALA A 398 12.12 -10.68 -18.84
C ALA A 398 12.88 -9.86 -17.78
N ILE A 399 12.52 -9.99 -16.50
CA ILE A 399 13.21 -9.33 -15.39
C ILE A 399 14.61 -9.90 -15.20
N SER A 400 14.76 -11.23 -15.19
CA SER A 400 16.06 -11.92 -15.06
C SER A 400 17.00 -11.51 -16.18
N TYR A 401 16.50 -11.51 -17.41
CA TYR A 401 17.22 -11.05 -18.59
C TYR A 401 17.68 -9.60 -18.43
N SER A 402 16.78 -8.70 -18.06
CA SER A 402 17.06 -7.27 -17.89
C SER A 402 18.12 -7.02 -16.81
N LEU A 403 18.02 -7.72 -15.68
CA LEU A 403 18.98 -7.62 -14.59
C LEU A 403 20.35 -8.18 -14.98
N SER A 404 20.38 -9.33 -15.64
CA SER A 404 21.62 -9.98 -16.10
C SER A 404 22.36 -9.11 -17.10
N TYR A 405 21.62 -8.53 -18.05
CA TYR A 405 22.17 -7.62 -19.04
C TYR A 405 22.75 -6.35 -18.39
N THR A 406 22.02 -5.79 -17.43
CA THR A 406 22.47 -4.62 -16.66
C THR A 406 23.73 -4.95 -15.84
N MET A 407 23.81 -6.15 -15.23
CA MET A 407 24.98 -6.57 -14.46
C MET A 407 26.22 -6.77 -15.34
N VAL A 408 26.07 -7.33 -16.54
CA VAL A 408 27.17 -7.45 -17.50
C VAL A 408 27.67 -6.07 -17.93
N TYR A 409 26.77 -5.12 -18.18
CA TYR A 409 27.13 -3.73 -18.50
C TYR A 409 27.83 -3.02 -17.34
N LEU A 410 27.36 -3.20 -16.10
CA LEU A 410 27.99 -2.63 -14.90
C LEU A 410 29.42 -3.17 -14.69
N VAL A 411 29.67 -4.43 -15.05
CA VAL A 411 30.99 -5.06 -14.96
C VAL A 411 31.90 -4.64 -16.11
N ASN A 412 31.36 -4.38 -17.31
CA ASN A 412 32.12 -4.01 -18.52
C ASN A 412 31.59 -2.71 -19.15
N PRO A 413 31.83 -1.53 -18.54
CA PRO A 413 31.18 -0.27 -18.92
C PRO A 413 31.71 0.39 -20.23
N VAL A 414 32.50 -0.30 -21.05
CA VAL A 414 33.28 0.30 -22.15
C VAL A 414 32.67 0.05 -23.55
N THR A 415 31.62 -0.78 -23.69
CA THR A 415 31.06 -1.15 -24.99
C THR A 415 29.72 -0.46 -25.28
N ASP A 416 29.75 0.63 -26.06
CA ASP A 416 28.57 1.37 -26.53
C ASP A 416 27.64 0.53 -27.44
N GLU A 417 28.12 -0.59 -27.99
CA GLU A 417 27.35 -1.50 -28.86
C GLU A 417 26.29 -2.33 -28.12
N LEU A 418 26.36 -2.46 -26.78
CA LEU A 418 25.40 -3.27 -26.01
C LEU A 418 23.97 -2.67 -26.13
N GLN A 419 23.78 -1.37 -25.87
CA GLN A 419 22.44 -0.78 -25.71
C GLN A 419 21.52 -0.95 -26.93
N MET A 420 22.06 -1.04 -28.15
CA MET A 420 21.29 -1.17 -29.38
C MET A 420 20.79 -2.62 -29.65
N SER A 421 21.31 -3.61 -28.92
CA SER A 421 20.98 -5.03 -29.10
C SER A 421 19.92 -5.58 -28.12
N PHE A 422 19.75 -4.95 -26.96
CA PHE A 422 18.93 -5.46 -25.83
C PHE A 422 17.49 -5.87 -26.20
N GLY A 423 16.79 -5.02 -26.94
CA GLY A 423 15.40 -5.29 -27.31
C GLY A 423 15.27 -6.45 -28.31
N LEU A 424 16.24 -6.57 -29.23
CA LEU A 424 16.28 -7.62 -30.24
C LEU A 424 16.64 -8.96 -29.62
N THR A 425 17.65 -9.01 -28.77
CA THR A 425 18.10 -10.22 -28.08
C THR A 425 17.03 -10.75 -27.12
N LEU A 426 16.33 -9.88 -26.37
CA LEU A 426 15.19 -10.28 -25.55
C LEU A 426 14.10 -10.98 -26.38
N LEU A 427 13.83 -10.52 -27.61
CA LEU A 427 12.82 -11.09 -28.50
C LEU A 427 13.13 -12.55 -28.89
N PHE A 428 14.40 -12.96 -28.86
CA PHE A 428 14.82 -14.34 -29.11
C PHE A 428 14.97 -15.17 -27.83
N VAL A 429 15.50 -14.57 -26.76
CA VAL A 429 15.76 -15.28 -25.49
C VAL A 429 14.46 -15.65 -24.78
N LEU A 430 13.47 -14.76 -24.76
CA LEU A 430 12.20 -14.97 -24.09
C LEU A 430 11.46 -16.23 -24.62
N PRO A 431 11.20 -16.38 -25.94
CA PRO A 431 10.58 -17.60 -26.47
C PRO A 431 11.47 -18.84 -26.31
N LEU A 432 12.80 -18.71 -26.46
CA LEU A 432 13.72 -19.84 -26.32
C LEU A 432 13.69 -20.43 -24.90
N GLN A 433 13.77 -19.58 -23.88
CA GLN A 433 13.71 -20.01 -22.50
C GLN A 433 12.34 -20.59 -22.15
N LEU A 434 11.24 -19.97 -22.59
CA LEU A 434 9.88 -20.52 -22.37
C LEU A 434 9.70 -21.90 -22.99
N ILE A 435 10.13 -22.08 -24.25
CA ILE A 435 10.05 -23.37 -24.95
C ILE A 435 10.89 -24.41 -24.21
N THR A 436 12.08 -24.03 -23.72
CA THR A 436 12.95 -24.94 -22.99
C THR A 436 12.32 -25.36 -21.66
N LEU A 437 11.84 -24.42 -20.85
CA LEU A 437 11.16 -24.74 -19.58
C LEU A 437 9.89 -25.58 -19.80
N TRP A 438 9.21 -25.38 -20.92
CA TRP A 438 8.09 -26.23 -21.32
C TRP A 438 8.51 -27.63 -21.74
N ALA A 439 9.55 -27.75 -22.56
CA ALA A 439 10.07 -29.02 -23.06
C ALA A 439 10.66 -29.89 -21.94
N THR A 440 11.33 -29.28 -20.95
CA THR A 440 11.82 -30.00 -19.77
C THR A 440 10.70 -30.45 -18.84
N GLY A 441 9.46 -29.99 -19.05
CA GLY A 441 8.31 -30.40 -18.25
C GLY A 441 8.18 -29.64 -16.93
N LEU A 442 8.81 -28.46 -16.79
CA LEU A 442 8.69 -27.63 -15.58
C LEU A 442 7.23 -27.31 -15.25
N TYR A 443 6.40 -27.10 -16.26
CA TYR A 443 4.97 -26.81 -16.12
C TYR A 443 4.10 -28.05 -15.85
N ARG A 444 4.68 -29.26 -15.88
CA ARG A 444 4.01 -30.51 -15.51
C ARG A 444 4.17 -30.84 -14.03
N LEU A 445 5.03 -30.10 -13.31
CA LEU A 445 5.27 -30.32 -11.88
C LEU A 445 4.06 -29.88 -11.05
N LYS A 446 3.64 -30.77 -10.14
CA LYS A 446 2.61 -30.46 -9.15
C LYS A 446 3.25 -29.71 -7.98
N MET A 447 2.85 -28.45 -7.78
CA MET A 447 3.50 -27.52 -6.84
C MET A 447 3.07 -27.69 -5.37
N ASP A 448 2.17 -28.62 -5.07
CA ASP A 448 1.70 -28.93 -3.72
C ASP A 448 2.66 -29.86 -2.95
N GLN A 449 3.60 -30.51 -3.63
CA GLN A 449 4.56 -31.45 -3.04
C GLN A 449 5.99 -31.18 -3.55
N LEU A 450 6.64 -30.12 -3.05
CA LEU A 450 8.05 -29.85 -3.38
C LEU A 450 8.98 -30.80 -2.60
N GLY A 451 9.29 -31.95 -3.19
CA GLY A 451 10.39 -32.81 -2.77
C GLY A 451 11.74 -32.35 -3.36
N ILE A 452 12.85 -32.89 -2.84
CA ILE A 452 14.21 -32.61 -3.34
C ILE A 452 14.32 -32.89 -4.85
N ALA A 453 13.66 -33.93 -5.35
CA ALA A 453 13.62 -34.26 -6.77
C ALA A 453 13.03 -33.12 -7.63
N ASN A 454 12.00 -32.43 -7.14
CA ASN A 454 11.38 -31.31 -7.86
C ASN A 454 12.31 -30.09 -7.88
N VAL A 455 13.04 -29.84 -6.78
CA VAL A 455 14.05 -28.77 -6.72
C VAL A 455 15.16 -29.01 -7.75
N LEU A 456 15.69 -30.23 -7.81
CA LEU A 456 16.71 -30.62 -8.79
C LEU A 456 16.20 -30.48 -10.22
N HIS A 457 14.94 -30.84 -10.47
CA HIS A 457 14.32 -30.69 -11.79
C HIS A 457 14.14 -29.22 -12.21
N ILE A 458 13.80 -28.33 -11.26
CA ILE A 458 13.73 -26.88 -11.51
C ILE A 458 15.12 -26.35 -11.89
N ILE A 459 16.14 -26.68 -11.10
CA ILE A 459 17.53 -26.27 -11.34
C ILE A 459 18.00 -26.76 -12.73
N ALA A 460 17.75 -28.03 -13.06
CA ALA A 460 18.12 -28.59 -14.36
C ALA A 460 17.40 -27.89 -15.51
N SER A 461 16.10 -27.61 -15.37
CA SER A 461 15.31 -26.91 -16.40
C SER A 461 15.83 -25.51 -16.68
N ILE A 462 16.16 -24.76 -15.61
CA ILE A 462 16.74 -23.42 -15.71
C ILE A 462 18.14 -23.48 -16.32
N GLY A 463 18.97 -24.42 -15.88
CA GLY A 463 20.29 -24.65 -16.44
C GLY A 463 20.25 -24.93 -17.94
N SER A 464 19.29 -25.74 -18.42
CA SER A 464 19.09 -25.98 -19.85
C SER A 464 18.65 -24.73 -20.61
N ALA A 465 17.73 -23.94 -20.06
CA ALA A 465 17.23 -22.71 -20.69
C ALA A 465 18.33 -21.64 -20.82
N VAL A 466 19.10 -21.43 -19.75
CA VAL A 466 20.24 -20.52 -19.73
C VAL A 466 21.35 -21.04 -20.66
N GLY A 467 21.68 -22.34 -20.61
CA GLY A 467 22.68 -22.95 -21.50
C GLY A 467 22.36 -22.76 -22.99
N LEU A 468 21.11 -22.96 -23.41
CA LEU A 468 20.66 -22.70 -24.78
C LEU A 468 20.73 -21.21 -25.15
N THR A 469 20.48 -20.32 -24.19
CA THR A 469 20.66 -18.86 -24.37
C THR A 469 22.12 -18.53 -24.65
N GLY A 470 23.05 -19.18 -23.96
CA GLY A 470 24.49 -19.03 -24.20
C GLY A 470 24.91 -19.47 -25.59
N ILE A 471 24.39 -20.61 -26.05
CA ILE A 471 24.63 -21.10 -27.42
C ILE A 471 24.10 -20.11 -28.45
N LEU A 472 22.89 -19.57 -28.26
CA LEU A 472 22.32 -18.55 -29.13
C LEU A 472 23.21 -17.30 -29.21
N PHE A 473 23.72 -16.83 -28.07
CA PHE A 473 24.59 -15.65 -28.01
C PHE A 473 25.91 -15.85 -28.73
N LEU A 474 26.50 -17.05 -28.62
CA LEU A 474 27.72 -17.40 -29.35
C LEU A 474 27.48 -17.52 -30.86
N LEU A 475 26.35 -18.09 -31.29
CA LEU A 475 26.03 -18.28 -32.72
C LEU A 475 25.69 -16.98 -33.45
N MET A 476 25.05 -16.05 -32.75
CA MET A 476 24.59 -14.77 -33.32
C MET A 476 25.56 -13.62 -33.05
N GLU A 477 26.71 -13.92 -32.41
CA GLU A 477 27.73 -12.94 -32.02
C GLU A 477 27.16 -11.74 -31.24
N PHE A 478 26.13 -11.98 -30.41
CA PHE A 478 25.48 -10.92 -29.65
C PHE A 478 26.35 -10.36 -28.52
N LEU A 479 27.23 -11.19 -27.96
CA LEU A 479 28.15 -10.85 -26.86
C LEU A 479 29.48 -11.56 -27.06
N THR A 480 30.56 -11.01 -26.49
CA THR A 480 31.84 -11.73 -26.42
C THR A 480 31.73 -12.98 -25.55
N LEU A 481 32.71 -13.89 -25.64
CA LEU A 481 32.72 -15.11 -24.82
C LEU A 481 32.69 -14.79 -23.32
N ILE A 482 33.43 -13.77 -22.88
CA ILE A 482 33.52 -13.38 -21.46
C ILE A 482 32.19 -12.80 -20.98
N GLU A 483 31.60 -11.88 -21.74
CA GLU A 483 30.30 -11.28 -21.44
C GLU A 483 29.17 -12.31 -21.47
N THR A 484 29.23 -13.27 -22.41
CA THR A 484 28.28 -14.39 -22.47
C THR A 484 28.38 -15.22 -21.19
N VAL A 485 29.58 -15.62 -20.77
CA VAL A 485 29.74 -16.39 -19.51
C VAL A 485 29.22 -15.62 -18.30
N GLN A 486 29.51 -14.32 -18.20
CA GLN A 486 29.00 -13.48 -17.11
C GLN A 486 27.46 -13.37 -17.14
N PHE A 487 26.88 -13.15 -18.32
CA PHE A 487 25.44 -13.11 -18.53
C PHE A 487 24.78 -14.40 -18.03
N LEU A 488 25.30 -15.56 -18.42
CA LEU A 488 24.74 -16.86 -18.04
C LEU A 488 24.78 -17.08 -16.52
N ILE A 489 25.85 -16.64 -15.86
CA ILE A 489 25.95 -16.74 -14.39
C ILE A 489 24.88 -15.89 -13.72
N PHE A 490 24.71 -14.64 -14.14
CA PHE A 490 23.70 -13.75 -13.59
C PHE A 490 22.28 -14.23 -13.89
N ASP A 491 22.02 -14.67 -15.12
CA ASP A 491 20.69 -15.11 -15.56
C ASP A 491 20.28 -16.40 -14.85
N PHE A 492 21.21 -17.34 -14.71
CA PHE A 492 20.96 -18.54 -13.90
C PHE A 492 20.59 -18.17 -12.46
N TYR A 493 21.32 -17.26 -11.82
CA TYR A 493 21.07 -16.88 -10.43
C TYR A 493 19.75 -16.13 -10.24
N PHE A 494 19.48 -15.12 -11.08
CA PHE A 494 18.24 -14.34 -11.00
C PHE A 494 17.03 -15.18 -11.38
N LEU A 495 17.10 -15.94 -12.47
CA LEU A 495 15.99 -16.78 -12.93
C LEU A 495 15.69 -17.88 -11.91
N LEU A 496 16.71 -18.53 -11.34
CA LEU A 496 16.54 -19.49 -10.25
C LEU A 496 15.87 -18.82 -9.04
N THR A 497 16.35 -17.66 -8.60
CA THR A 497 15.80 -16.97 -7.42
C THR A 497 14.34 -16.56 -7.63
N LEU A 498 14.00 -16.00 -8.79
CA LEU A 498 12.64 -15.55 -9.10
C LEU A 498 11.69 -16.74 -9.27
N LEU A 499 12.06 -17.73 -10.09
CA LEU A 499 11.22 -18.89 -10.37
C LEU A 499 11.04 -19.78 -9.15
N PHE A 500 12.11 -20.05 -8.41
CA PHE A 500 12.05 -20.86 -7.19
C PHE A 500 11.38 -20.09 -6.04
N GLY A 501 11.73 -18.81 -5.88
CA GLY A 501 11.21 -17.95 -4.82
C GLY A 501 9.70 -17.77 -4.91
N TYR A 502 9.14 -17.51 -6.10
CA TYR A 502 7.69 -17.39 -6.24
C TYR A 502 6.97 -18.74 -6.00
N ARG A 503 7.55 -19.88 -6.43
CA ARG A 503 6.98 -21.21 -6.22
C ARG A 503 6.95 -21.59 -4.74
N ILE A 504 8.03 -21.31 -4.00
CA ILE A 504 8.07 -21.47 -2.54
C ILE A 504 7.10 -20.50 -1.87
N ALA A 505 7.09 -19.23 -2.28
CA ALA A 505 6.19 -18.24 -1.72
C ALA A 505 4.74 -18.70 -1.89
N TYR A 506 4.36 -19.21 -3.06
CA TYR A 506 3.04 -19.79 -3.30
C TYR A 506 2.75 -20.96 -2.36
N GLN A 507 3.69 -21.90 -2.19
CA GLN A 507 3.49 -23.05 -1.29
C GLN A 507 3.35 -22.61 0.17
N ALA A 508 4.25 -21.75 0.67
CA ALA A 508 4.19 -21.22 2.02
C ALA A 508 2.88 -20.45 2.26
N LEU A 509 2.50 -19.60 1.32
CA LEU A 509 1.26 -18.85 1.37
C LEU A 509 0.04 -19.80 1.41
N SER A 510 0.02 -20.84 0.57
CA SER A 510 -1.05 -21.85 0.54
C SER A 510 -1.13 -22.67 1.84
N PHE A 511 0.01 -23.01 2.44
CA PHE A 511 0.09 -23.76 3.69
C PHE A 511 -0.39 -22.93 4.89
N TRP A 512 0.08 -21.69 5.00
CA TRP A 512 -0.37 -20.75 6.04
C TRP A 512 -1.86 -20.44 5.91
N PHE A 513 -2.38 -20.30 4.69
CA PHE A 513 -3.79 -19.99 4.50
C PHE A 513 -4.73 -21.18 4.67
N ASN A 514 -4.36 -22.38 4.23
CA ASN A 514 -5.20 -23.57 4.44
C ASN A 514 -5.31 -23.99 5.91
N ARG A 515 -4.37 -23.55 6.75
CA ARG A 515 -4.42 -23.71 8.21
C ARG A 515 -5.56 -22.91 8.86
N ASP A 516 -5.89 -21.72 8.35
CA ASP A 516 -6.87 -20.81 8.94
C ASP A 516 -8.28 -20.88 8.30
N LYS A 517 -8.41 -21.50 7.12
CA LYS A 517 -9.69 -21.59 6.36
C LYS A 517 -10.77 -22.48 6.99
N ARG A 518 -10.44 -23.34 7.96
CA ARG A 518 -11.39 -24.39 8.38
C ARG A 518 -12.23 -23.96 9.57
N THR A 519 -13.48 -23.60 9.29
CA THR A 519 -14.57 -23.49 10.26
C THR A 519 -15.22 -24.86 10.39
N GLY A 520 -15.08 -25.49 11.55
CA GLY A 520 -15.52 -26.87 11.72
C GLY A 520 -15.27 -27.37 13.13
N LYS A 521 -15.43 -28.68 13.33
CA LYS A 521 -15.19 -29.32 14.62
C LYS A 521 -13.71 -29.26 14.97
N ASN A 522 -13.37 -28.75 16.16
CA ASN A 522 -12.01 -28.67 16.66
C ASN A 522 -11.54 -30.07 17.05
N ILE A 523 -10.45 -30.53 16.44
CA ILE A 523 -9.93 -31.88 16.65
C ILE A 523 -8.50 -31.89 17.15
N LEU A 524 -8.20 -32.91 17.96
CA LEU A 524 -6.83 -33.26 18.35
C LEU A 524 -6.48 -34.61 17.75
N ILE A 525 -5.22 -34.76 17.33
CA ILE A 525 -4.68 -36.00 16.80
C ILE A 525 -3.80 -36.62 17.89
N TYR A 526 -4.07 -37.86 18.30
CA TYR A 526 -3.30 -38.56 19.32
C TYR A 526 -2.31 -39.51 18.67
N GLY A 527 -1.02 -39.31 18.95
CA GLY A 527 0.12 -39.96 18.31
C GLY A 527 0.77 -39.02 17.29
N ALA A 528 1.96 -38.50 17.62
CA ALA A 528 2.73 -37.59 16.78
C ALA A 528 3.72 -38.33 15.86
N GLY A 529 3.49 -39.62 15.59
CA GLY A 529 4.31 -40.45 14.69
C GLY A 529 3.95 -40.31 13.21
N GLU A 530 4.47 -41.22 12.39
CA GLU A 530 4.28 -41.27 10.93
C GLU A 530 2.79 -41.32 10.54
N TYR A 531 2.00 -42.15 11.23
CA TYR A 531 0.55 -42.27 11.03
C TYR A 531 -0.21 -40.98 11.37
N GLY A 532 0.18 -40.28 12.44
CA GLY A 532 -0.40 -38.99 12.79
C GLY A 532 -0.17 -37.93 11.69
N SER A 533 1.02 -37.95 11.07
CA SER A 533 1.36 -37.06 9.97
C SER A 533 0.56 -37.37 8.69
N LEU A 534 0.34 -38.65 8.37
CA LEU A 534 -0.48 -39.09 7.24
C LEU A 534 -1.94 -38.69 7.41
N ILE A 535 -2.47 -38.84 8.63
CA ILE A 535 -3.86 -38.45 8.95
C ILE A 535 -4.03 -36.95 8.85
N LEU A 536 -3.06 -36.19 9.36
CA LEU A 536 -3.04 -34.75 9.18
C LEU A 536 -3.04 -34.38 7.70
N GLN A 537 -2.17 -34.98 6.88
CA GLN A 537 -2.14 -34.71 5.43
C GLN A 537 -3.45 -35.08 4.74
N ASN A 538 -4.07 -36.21 5.07
CA ASN A 538 -5.34 -36.62 4.50
C ASN A 538 -6.48 -35.66 4.90
N ILE A 539 -6.52 -35.24 6.17
CA ILE A 539 -7.48 -34.23 6.64
C ILE A 539 -7.27 -32.93 5.86
N LEU A 540 -6.03 -32.45 5.75
CA LEU A 540 -5.67 -31.22 5.04
C LEU A 540 -5.96 -31.28 3.53
N ASN A 541 -5.83 -32.45 2.90
CA ASN A 541 -6.09 -32.64 1.47
C ASN A 541 -7.56 -32.96 1.15
N SER A 542 -8.34 -33.44 2.12
CA SER A 542 -9.77 -33.68 1.94
C SER A 542 -10.56 -32.36 1.98
N ASN A 543 -11.23 -32.02 0.87
CA ASN A 543 -12.16 -30.88 0.78
C ASN A 543 -13.56 -31.17 1.38
N LYS A 544 -13.79 -32.39 1.87
CA LYS A 544 -15.11 -32.87 2.31
C LYS A 544 -15.36 -32.72 3.81
N ASN A 545 -14.33 -32.43 4.61
CA ASN A 545 -14.42 -32.54 6.07
C ASN A 545 -14.24 -31.16 6.75
N ASP A 546 -15.31 -30.65 7.38
CA ASP A 546 -15.32 -29.49 8.29
C ASP A 546 -14.59 -29.83 9.61
N LEU A 547 -13.31 -30.15 9.53
CA LEU A 547 -12.45 -30.50 10.66
C LEU A 547 -11.32 -29.47 10.78
N LYS A 548 -11.15 -28.91 11.98
CA LYS A 548 -10.08 -27.98 12.31
C LYS A 548 -9.11 -28.64 13.28
N VAL A 549 -7.91 -28.97 12.80
CA VAL A 549 -6.87 -29.57 13.65
C VAL A 549 -6.29 -28.48 14.56
N ILE A 550 -6.29 -28.73 15.88
CA ILE A 550 -5.71 -27.80 16.87
C ILE A 550 -4.25 -28.15 17.16
N GLY A 551 -3.91 -29.43 17.15
CA GLY A 551 -2.58 -29.92 17.46
C GLY A 551 -2.53 -31.43 17.68
N PHE A 552 -1.35 -31.91 18.04
CA PHE A 552 -1.10 -33.30 18.40
C PHE A 552 -1.06 -33.47 19.91
N LEU A 553 -1.47 -34.66 20.36
CA LEU A 553 -1.21 -35.18 21.70
C LEU A 553 -0.22 -36.33 21.57
N ASP A 554 0.82 -36.32 22.39
CA ASP A 554 1.81 -37.39 22.44
C ASP A 554 2.23 -37.64 23.89
N ASP A 555 2.37 -38.91 24.26
CA ASP A 555 2.73 -39.29 25.62
C ASP A 555 4.24 -39.13 25.89
N ASP A 556 5.08 -38.97 24.86
CA ASP A 556 6.50 -38.66 25.03
C ASP A 556 6.70 -37.19 25.46
N PRO A 557 7.16 -36.93 26.69
CA PRO A 557 7.41 -35.56 27.16
C PRO A 557 8.50 -34.84 26.35
N ALA A 558 9.42 -35.58 25.72
CA ALA A 558 10.46 -35.00 24.88
C ALA A 558 9.91 -34.40 23.57
N MET A 559 8.66 -34.71 23.24
CA MET A 559 7.97 -34.22 22.05
C MET A 559 7.11 -32.99 22.35
N GLU A 560 6.83 -32.68 23.62
CA GLU A 560 6.04 -31.51 24.02
C GLU A 560 6.67 -30.19 23.54
N GLY A 561 5.86 -29.34 22.92
CA GLY A 561 6.30 -28.05 22.35
C GLY A 561 6.96 -28.14 20.97
N LYS A 562 7.26 -29.34 20.46
CA LYS A 562 7.73 -29.52 19.07
C LYS A 562 6.57 -29.37 18.07
N LEU A 563 6.92 -29.17 16.81
CA LEU A 563 5.98 -28.96 15.71
C LEU A 563 6.04 -30.13 14.72
N ILE A 564 4.87 -30.60 14.28
CA ILE A 564 4.73 -31.54 13.16
C ILE A 564 3.87 -30.92 12.08
N SER A 565 4.45 -30.77 10.89
CA SER A 565 3.79 -30.12 9.74
C SER A 565 3.13 -28.79 10.16
N GLY A 566 3.82 -28.01 11.00
CA GLY A 566 3.38 -26.71 11.52
C GLY A 566 2.37 -26.72 12.68
N TYR A 567 1.92 -27.88 13.16
CA TYR A 567 1.01 -28.01 14.30
C TYR A 567 1.78 -28.37 15.59
N PRO A 568 1.43 -27.76 16.74
CA PRO A 568 2.09 -28.03 18.00
C PRO A 568 1.71 -29.40 18.56
N ILE A 569 2.70 -30.06 19.15
CA ILE A 569 2.50 -31.16 20.08
C ILE A 569 2.27 -30.53 21.45
N LEU A 570 1.03 -30.59 21.92
CA LEU A 570 0.57 -29.88 23.12
C LEU A 570 1.01 -30.58 24.42
N GLY A 571 1.48 -31.82 24.33
CA GLY A 571 1.76 -32.73 25.44
C GLY A 571 0.84 -33.95 25.42
N GLY A 572 0.88 -34.76 26.48
CA GLY A 572 0.06 -35.96 26.58
C GLY A 572 -1.33 -35.71 27.13
N HIS A 573 -1.93 -36.78 27.68
CA HIS A 573 -3.28 -36.75 28.25
C HIS A 573 -3.49 -35.70 29.37
N TRP A 574 -2.43 -35.26 30.07
CA TRP A 574 -2.50 -34.27 31.15
C TRP A 574 -2.88 -32.85 30.69
N ILE A 575 -2.58 -32.46 29.45
CA ILE A 575 -2.85 -31.11 28.94
C ILE A 575 -4.28 -30.95 28.39
N LEU A 576 -4.98 -32.08 28.20
CA LEU A 576 -6.27 -32.13 27.49
C LEU A 576 -7.33 -31.24 28.14
N SER A 577 -7.42 -31.24 29.47
CA SER A 577 -8.36 -30.40 30.22
C SER A 577 -8.11 -28.89 30.01
N LYS A 578 -6.85 -28.47 29.98
CA LYS A 578 -6.45 -27.07 29.74
C LYS A 578 -6.71 -26.66 28.29
N THR A 579 -6.43 -27.56 27.35
CA THR A 579 -6.63 -27.34 25.93
C THR A 579 -8.12 -27.24 25.58
N HIS A 580 -8.96 -28.11 26.15
CA HIS A 580 -10.40 -28.05 25.94
C HIS A 580 -11.03 -26.75 26.46
N ARG A 581 -10.56 -26.20 27.59
CA ARG A 581 -11.02 -24.88 28.07
C ARG A 581 -10.67 -23.72 27.14
N SER A 582 -9.51 -23.79 26.49
CA SER A 582 -9.00 -22.70 25.65
C SER A 582 -9.51 -22.78 24.21
N HIS A 583 -9.69 -23.98 23.66
CA HIS A 583 -9.97 -24.19 22.24
C HIS A 583 -11.27 -24.94 21.97
N LYS A 584 -12.01 -25.41 22.98
CA LYS A 584 -13.27 -26.17 22.85
C LYS A 584 -13.14 -27.32 21.84
N ILE A 585 -12.49 -28.40 22.26
CA ILE A 585 -12.23 -29.59 21.44
C ILE A 585 -13.50 -30.44 21.31
N ASP A 586 -13.90 -30.78 20.09
CA ASP A 586 -15.09 -31.57 19.77
C ASP A 586 -14.78 -33.08 19.64
N SER A 587 -13.60 -33.44 19.14
CA SER A 587 -13.20 -34.86 19.01
C SER A 587 -11.69 -35.10 19.01
N ILE A 588 -11.28 -36.29 19.45
CA ILE A 588 -9.90 -36.76 19.41
C ILE A 588 -9.81 -37.95 18.45
N TYR A 589 -8.86 -37.88 17.52
CA TYR A 589 -8.57 -38.91 16.54
C TYR A 589 -7.38 -39.73 17.03
N LEU A 590 -7.60 -41.00 17.33
CA LEU A 590 -6.59 -41.95 17.77
C LEU A 590 -5.94 -42.57 16.53
N CYS A 591 -4.64 -42.35 16.38
CA CYS A 591 -3.86 -42.78 15.21
C CYS A 591 -2.95 -43.98 15.51
N ASP A 592 -2.65 -44.20 16.78
CA ASP A 592 -1.70 -45.20 17.21
C ASP A 592 -2.44 -46.47 17.68
N GLU A 593 -1.93 -47.64 17.29
CA GLU A 593 -2.43 -48.94 17.78
C GLU A 593 -1.76 -49.33 19.11
N ASP A 594 -0.59 -48.76 19.42
CA ASP A 594 0.23 -49.08 20.60
C ASP A 594 0.03 -48.10 21.77
N ILE A 595 -1.16 -47.50 21.87
CA ILE A 595 -1.49 -46.64 23.02
C ILE A 595 -1.53 -47.51 24.28
N ARG A 596 -0.66 -47.19 25.26
CA ARG A 596 -0.66 -47.86 26.58
C ARG A 596 -2.07 -47.85 27.16
N SER A 597 -2.55 -49.03 27.57
CA SER A 597 -3.92 -49.24 28.06
C SER A 597 -4.31 -48.31 29.23
N GLU A 598 -3.35 -47.94 30.07
CA GLU A 598 -3.56 -46.98 31.16
C GLU A 598 -3.80 -45.55 30.66
N ASN A 599 -3.06 -45.09 29.64
CA ASN A 599 -3.22 -43.77 29.05
C ASN A 599 -4.54 -43.66 28.28
N LEU A 600 -4.94 -44.73 27.59
CA LEU A 600 -6.23 -44.80 26.90
C LEU A 600 -7.40 -44.72 27.89
N LYS A 601 -7.33 -45.41 29.04
CA LYS A 601 -8.32 -45.29 30.12
C LYS A 601 -8.42 -43.86 30.67
N ARG A 602 -7.28 -43.21 30.93
CA ARG A 602 -7.25 -41.82 31.42
C ARG A 602 -7.84 -40.86 30.41
N LEU A 603 -7.49 -41.02 29.14
CA LEU A 603 -8.01 -40.20 28.05
C LEU A 603 -9.52 -40.40 27.84
N ARG A 604 -10.03 -41.64 27.95
CA ARG A 604 -11.46 -41.96 27.93
C ARG A 604 -12.22 -41.29 29.08
N ASN A 605 -11.67 -41.30 30.29
CA ASN A 605 -12.30 -40.66 31.46
C ASN A 605 -12.41 -39.14 31.26
N ILE A 606 -11.34 -38.48 30.83
CA ILE A 606 -11.33 -37.02 30.60
C ILE A 606 -12.26 -36.67 29.43
N ALA A 607 -12.24 -37.44 28.35
CA ALA A 607 -13.11 -37.23 27.20
C ALA A 607 -14.60 -37.38 27.58
N CYS A 608 -14.94 -38.37 28.41
CA CYS A 608 -16.30 -38.57 28.91
C CYS A 608 -16.77 -37.41 29.79
N GLU A 609 -15.95 -36.98 30.74
CA GLU A 609 -16.25 -35.84 31.63
C GLU A 609 -16.48 -34.54 30.85
N LYS A 610 -15.71 -34.32 29.77
CA LYS A 610 -15.77 -33.11 28.94
C LYS A 610 -16.63 -33.24 27.68
N LYS A 611 -17.32 -34.37 27.48
CA LYS A 611 -18.16 -34.66 26.30
C LYS A 611 -17.41 -34.53 24.96
N ILE A 612 -16.17 -35.01 24.89
CA ILE A 612 -15.32 -35.02 23.69
C ILE A 612 -15.47 -36.38 23.00
N ALA A 613 -15.75 -36.42 21.69
CA ALA A 613 -15.89 -37.68 20.96
C ALA A 613 -14.53 -38.33 20.67
N LEU A 614 -14.39 -39.63 20.91
CA LEU A 614 -13.19 -40.41 20.58
C LEU A 614 -13.44 -41.20 19.29
N LYS A 615 -12.57 -40.98 18.29
CA LYS A 615 -12.62 -41.67 17.00
C LYS A 615 -11.30 -42.39 16.77
N LYS A 616 -11.34 -43.68 16.45
CA LYS A 616 -10.16 -44.39 15.95
C LYS A 616 -10.20 -44.36 14.42
N LEU A 617 -9.05 -44.11 13.79
CA LEU A 617 -8.93 -44.17 12.34
C LEU A 617 -8.04 -45.35 11.96
N ASN A 618 -8.62 -46.34 11.28
CA ASN A 618 -7.90 -47.52 10.82
C ASN A 618 -7.57 -47.35 9.33
N ILE A 619 -6.31 -47.62 8.94
CA ILE A 619 -5.91 -47.71 7.54
C ILE A 619 -5.71 -49.20 7.25
N THR A 620 -6.63 -49.82 6.52
CA THR A 620 -6.54 -51.23 6.12
C THR A 620 -6.14 -51.34 4.65
N LEU A 621 -5.05 -52.06 4.38
CA LEU A 621 -4.71 -52.50 3.03
C LEU A 621 -5.43 -53.83 2.77
N ASN A 622 -6.43 -53.80 1.90
CA ASN A 622 -7.14 -55.01 1.50
C ASN A 622 -6.54 -55.52 0.18
N GLU A 623 -6.14 -56.79 0.13
CA GLU A 623 -5.81 -57.46 -1.12
C GLU A 623 -7.11 -57.68 -1.90
N ILE A 624 -7.21 -57.12 -3.10
CA ILE A 624 -8.38 -57.28 -3.96
C ILE A 624 -8.06 -58.42 -4.93
N GLU A 625 -8.72 -59.57 -4.79
CA GLU A 625 -8.68 -60.63 -5.80
C GLU A 625 -9.41 -60.15 -7.06
N ASN A 626 -8.85 -60.47 -8.24
CA ASN A 626 -9.12 -59.86 -9.56
C ASN A 626 -10.58 -59.97 -10.09
N THR A 627 -11.51 -60.56 -9.34
CA THR A 627 -12.90 -60.80 -9.79
C THR A 627 -13.91 -59.75 -9.33
N ASP A 628 -13.57 -58.87 -8.37
CA ASP A 628 -14.52 -57.89 -7.82
C ASP A 628 -14.09 -56.44 -8.12
N LEU A 629 -14.20 -56.03 -9.38
CA LEU A 629 -13.98 -54.64 -9.84
C LEU A 629 -15.29 -53.87 -10.10
N GLU A 630 -16.36 -54.17 -9.35
CA GLU A 630 -17.52 -53.28 -9.25
C GLU A 630 -17.62 -52.73 -7.82
N GLY A 631 -17.15 -51.48 -7.63
CA GLY A 631 -17.41 -50.72 -6.41
C GLY A 631 -16.29 -50.64 -5.39
N VAL A 632 -15.06 -50.28 -5.80
CA VAL A 632 -14.01 -49.93 -4.84
C VAL A 632 -14.30 -48.55 -4.22
N SER A 633 -14.97 -48.53 -3.07
CA SER A 633 -15.05 -47.36 -2.20
C SER A 633 -14.05 -47.48 -1.06
N ILE A 634 -13.21 -46.47 -0.87
CA ILE A 634 -12.43 -46.31 0.37
C ILE A 634 -13.45 -46.07 1.49
N GLN A 635 -13.79 -47.10 2.26
CA GLN A 635 -14.61 -46.96 3.45
C GLN A 635 -13.74 -46.49 4.62
N ILE A 636 -13.85 -45.20 4.95
CA ILE A 636 -13.37 -44.68 6.23
C ILE A 636 -14.49 -44.96 7.25
N GLU A 637 -14.46 -46.12 7.91
CA GLU A 637 -15.37 -46.37 9.03
C GLU A 637 -14.94 -45.56 10.25
N SER A 638 -15.74 -44.57 10.66
CA SER A 638 -15.68 -44.02 12.01
C SER A 638 -16.59 -44.85 12.92
N LYS A 639 -16.03 -45.78 13.69
CA LYS A 639 -16.77 -46.41 14.79
C LYS A 639 -16.71 -45.52 16.03
N ASP A 640 -17.87 -45.13 16.56
CA ASP A 640 -17.96 -44.55 17.89
C ASP A 640 -17.53 -45.62 18.90
N ALA A 641 -16.43 -45.38 19.63
CA ALA A 641 -15.87 -46.33 20.60
C ALA A 641 -16.74 -46.53 21.86
N VAL A 642 -18.03 -46.18 21.81
CA VAL A 642 -18.95 -46.20 22.95
C VAL A 642 -19.71 -47.53 23.06
N SER A 643 -19.70 -48.40 22.04
CA SER A 643 -20.59 -49.58 22.04
C SER A 643 -19.95 -50.97 21.98
N SER A 644 -18.67 -51.15 22.31
CA SER A 644 -18.13 -52.50 22.55
C SER A 644 -16.78 -52.48 23.26
N LEU A 645 -16.72 -53.18 24.40
CA LEU A 645 -15.63 -53.39 25.36
C LEU A 645 -15.61 -52.44 26.58
#